data_AF-A0A957FJN7-F1
#
_entry.id   AF-A0A957FJN7-F1
#
_cell.length_a   1.000
_cell.length_b   1.000
_cell.length_c   1.000
_cell.angle_alpha   90.00
_cell.angle_beta   90.00
_cell.angle_gamma   90.00
#
_symmetry.space_group_name_H-M   'P 1'
#
loop_
_entity.id
_entity.type
_entity.pdbx_description
1 polymer ?
#
loop_
_entity_poly.entity_id
_entity_poly.type
_entity_poly.pdbx_seq_one_letter_code
_entity_poly.pdbx_strand_id
1 'polypeptide(L)'
;MDMQLFGAYLPIDRRHALAQAYELDDRTKGAALFADISGFTPLTEALAQELGARRGAEELTQTLNTVYSALVQNVHLYHGSVIGFAGDAITCWFEQDDGLRAVSSALSMQAAMNEFRQIQTPGGQAVELAIKTAVAIGPVRRFLVGDPQIQVMDVLAGDTLSQMAAAEHMAERNEVVVTAEVASKLQEHLQLTAERQDADGHIYHVVGDLTTPITLPPWPQLPDDALTVDQMRPWLLPPVFSQLNTGQDTFLAELRPAVTLFLYFDGIEFDADDTAGEKLNQYVSWVQNVLAKYEGHLLQLIMGDKGSYLYAAFGAPLAHGDDAARAVAAALELRQPPDLLHFIAQTKVGISMGRLRAGAYGGTTRRTYGVLGDAVNTAARLMQAAKAGQVLVSPSVLEATRKQFLFNSVGELALKGKAEPLAVSEVVGHNSHAVQPTTLSLRPLIGREPEMAQMLSLLQAARQRHGRVVRLAGPAGIGKSHLALELVNQARQNGWHAVLSACQSTTQTTPYFPWRQVFRSLFGLDEGTEVDVAGQMEQVSTAVETINPDWMLRLPLLGDLLGLPIPENQATAAFDPRLRQEALFALAVDILHYHATRQPLLIFVDDVQWMDEASQGLTLNLARTLENQPIYLLVMHRPPLEVNRPILPDLTPLSTHHQLDVDELSSEAVTMLAAFRLGAPLAPLVNEVIQSLAQGNPFFTEELVASLREGQQLVLVARERGEQWELADFVFEALREANCLIKREDEWRLAEEISLSAAALGVPDSIHGLVLARLDRLNEEEKLTLKVASVI
;
A
#
# COMPACT_ATOMS: atom_id res chain seq x y z
N MET A 1 -7.13 22.55 -19.63
CA MET A 1 -5.96 22.27 -18.78
C MET A 1 -5.46 23.58 -18.23
N ASP A 2 -5.38 23.69 -16.92
CA ASP A 2 -4.76 24.84 -16.26
C ASP A 2 -3.24 24.61 -16.20
N MET A 3 -2.49 25.23 -17.13
CA MET A 3 -1.03 25.07 -17.20
C MET A 3 -0.32 25.63 -15.95
N GLN A 4 -0.91 26.63 -15.29
CA GLN A 4 -0.33 27.20 -14.07
C GLN A 4 -0.38 26.19 -12.91
N LEU A 5 -1.44 25.39 -12.86
CA LEU A 5 -1.60 24.32 -11.87
C LEU A 5 -0.55 23.22 -12.01
N PHE A 6 -0.26 22.76 -13.24
CA PHE A 6 0.81 21.80 -13.49
C PHE A 6 2.18 22.40 -13.15
N GLY A 7 2.42 23.66 -13.55
CA GLY A 7 3.64 24.40 -13.26
C GLY A 7 3.96 24.50 -11.77
N ALA A 8 2.94 24.56 -10.90
CA ALA A 8 3.12 24.62 -9.45
C ALA A 8 3.82 23.38 -8.86
N TYR A 9 3.84 22.23 -9.53
CA TYR A 9 4.58 21.07 -9.05
C TYR A 9 6.09 21.16 -9.30
N LEU A 10 6.54 22.16 -10.06
CA LEU A 10 7.95 22.41 -10.34
C LEU A 10 8.49 23.55 -9.48
N PRO A 11 9.75 23.44 -9.00
CA PRO A 11 10.50 24.58 -8.47
C PRO A 11 10.52 25.75 -9.48
N ILE A 12 10.45 26.99 -8.99
CA ILE A 12 10.26 28.17 -9.84
C ILE A 12 11.46 28.40 -10.77
N ASP A 13 12.67 28.25 -10.26
CA ASP A 13 13.92 28.32 -11.01
C ASP A 13 13.99 27.27 -12.12
N ARG A 14 13.59 26.03 -11.83
CA ARG A 14 13.51 24.94 -12.80
C ARG A 14 12.49 25.22 -13.89
N ARG A 15 11.35 25.82 -13.52
CA ARG A 15 10.32 26.26 -14.49
C ARG A 15 10.87 27.29 -15.47
N HIS A 16 11.63 28.27 -14.95
CA HIS A 16 12.33 29.25 -15.78
C HIS A 16 13.40 28.62 -16.67
N ALA A 17 14.18 27.67 -16.14
CA ALA A 17 15.20 26.94 -16.89
C ALA A 17 14.61 26.17 -18.08
N LEU A 18 13.54 25.42 -17.83
CA LEU A 18 12.83 24.67 -18.87
C LEU A 18 12.20 25.60 -19.92
N ALA A 19 11.60 26.72 -19.51
CA ALA A 19 10.99 27.68 -20.43
C ALA A 19 12.01 28.40 -21.32
N GLN A 20 13.24 28.55 -20.84
CA GLN A 20 14.35 29.18 -21.57
C GLN A 20 15.28 28.16 -22.25
N ALA A 21 14.97 26.86 -22.15
CA ALA A 21 15.74 25.75 -22.72
C ALA A 21 17.23 25.73 -22.30
N TYR A 22 17.52 26.01 -21.02
CA TYR A 22 18.84 25.77 -20.43
C TYR A 22 18.76 24.78 -19.26
N GLU A 23 19.87 24.10 -18.99
CA GLU A 23 20.00 23.16 -17.88
C GLU A 23 20.59 23.85 -16.65
N LEU A 24 20.14 23.48 -15.46
CA LEU A 24 20.78 23.93 -14.22
C LEU A 24 22.03 23.08 -13.97
N ASP A 25 23.11 23.72 -13.55
CA ASP A 25 24.37 23.05 -13.28
C ASP A 25 24.23 22.05 -12.12
N ASP A 26 24.85 20.89 -12.27
CA ASP A 26 24.96 19.89 -11.19
C ASP A 26 25.74 20.48 -10.01
N ARG A 27 26.90 21.07 -10.26
CA ARG A 27 27.71 21.73 -9.23
C ARG A 27 27.40 23.21 -9.20
N THR A 28 26.71 23.65 -8.14
CA THR A 28 26.41 25.07 -7.91
C THR A 28 26.80 25.48 -6.49
N LYS A 29 26.72 26.78 -6.22
CA LYS A 29 27.00 27.37 -4.90
C LYS A 29 25.95 28.42 -4.58
N GLY A 30 25.62 28.58 -3.30
CA GLY A 30 24.59 29.50 -2.89
C GLY A 30 24.22 29.32 -1.42
N ALA A 31 23.00 29.69 -1.08
CA ALA A 31 22.46 29.55 0.26
C ALA A 31 21.32 28.52 0.28
N ALA A 32 21.41 27.57 1.21
CA ALA A 32 20.35 26.65 1.56
C ALA A 32 19.59 27.21 2.77
N LEU A 33 18.26 27.25 2.68
CA LEU A 33 17.39 27.66 3.77
C LEU A 33 16.43 26.51 4.09
N PHE A 34 16.37 26.12 5.36
CA PHE A 34 15.37 25.21 5.87
C PHE A 34 14.38 26.00 6.73
N ALA A 35 13.10 25.77 6.53
CA ALA A 35 12.05 26.35 7.35
C ALA A 35 11.16 25.23 7.88
N ASP A 36 11.19 25.02 9.19
CA ASP A 36 10.35 24.07 9.91
C ASP A 36 9.23 24.80 10.65
N ILE A 37 8.01 24.32 10.49
CA ILE A 37 6.82 24.95 11.05
C ILE A 37 6.36 24.11 12.24
N SER A 38 6.61 24.61 13.44
CA SER A 38 6.19 23.98 14.67
C SER A 38 4.74 24.33 15.02
N GLY A 39 4.01 23.34 15.55
CA GLY A 39 2.66 23.53 16.08
C GLY A 39 1.54 22.87 15.25
N PHE A 40 1.87 22.25 14.12
CA PHE A 40 0.89 21.52 13.32
C PHE A 40 0.38 20.24 13.96
N THR A 41 1.21 19.49 14.69
CA THR A 41 0.72 18.29 15.40
C THR A 41 -0.34 18.66 16.45
N PRO A 42 -0.10 19.62 17.36
CA PRO A 42 -1.16 20.11 18.26
C PRO A 42 -2.40 20.64 17.53
N LEU A 43 -2.22 21.35 16.40
CA LEU A 43 -3.35 21.83 15.60
C LEU A 43 -4.15 20.67 15.01
N THR A 44 -3.46 19.64 14.50
CA THR A 44 -4.07 18.43 13.96
C THR A 44 -4.87 17.70 15.04
N GLU A 45 -4.30 17.54 16.24
CA GLU A 45 -4.97 16.90 17.37
C GLU A 45 -6.19 17.70 17.83
N ALA A 46 -6.08 19.02 17.98
CA ALA A 46 -7.19 19.88 18.37
C ALA A 46 -8.32 19.85 17.33
N LEU A 47 -8.00 20.02 16.05
CA LEU A 47 -8.99 19.96 14.97
C LEU A 47 -9.63 18.57 14.86
N ALA A 48 -8.86 17.49 15.02
CA ALA A 48 -9.40 16.14 15.02
C ALA A 48 -10.31 15.84 16.22
N GLN A 49 -10.01 16.42 17.39
CA GLN A 49 -10.83 16.28 18.59
C GLN A 49 -12.13 17.08 18.52
N GLU A 50 -12.12 18.26 17.90
CA GLU A 50 -13.28 19.16 17.84
C GLU A 50 -14.22 18.91 16.66
N LEU A 51 -13.67 18.56 15.50
CA LEU A 51 -14.41 18.44 14.23
C LEU A 51 -14.46 17.00 13.72
N GLY A 52 -13.80 16.09 14.42
CA GLY A 52 -13.58 14.72 13.98
C GLY A 52 -12.43 14.64 12.99
N ALA A 53 -11.95 13.41 12.78
CA ALA A 53 -10.75 13.16 11.99
C ALA A 53 -10.79 13.82 10.59
N ARG A 54 -11.92 13.78 9.87
CA ARG A 54 -11.99 14.29 8.49
C ARG A 54 -12.15 15.78 8.38
N ARG A 55 -13.17 16.38 8.99
CA ARG A 55 -13.33 17.83 8.91
C ARG A 55 -12.13 18.53 9.55
N GLY A 56 -11.56 17.95 10.61
CA GLY A 56 -10.30 18.41 11.17
C GLY A 56 -9.13 18.37 10.17
N ALA A 57 -8.99 17.29 9.39
CA ALA A 57 -7.97 17.19 8.35
C ALA A 57 -8.20 18.13 7.14
N GLU A 58 -9.46 18.39 6.77
CA GLU A 58 -9.83 19.33 5.71
C GLU A 58 -9.49 20.78 6.12
N GLU A 59 -9.90 21.21 7.32
CA GLU A 59 -9.55 22.52 7.88
C GLU A 59 -8.04 22.69 8.06
N LEU A 60 -7.37 21.65 8.53
CA LEU A 60 -5.91 21.63 8.62
C LEU A 60 -5.26 21.85 7.24
N THR A 61 -5.77 21.20 6.20
CA THR A 61 -5.25 21.36 4.83
C THR A 61 -5.42 22.79 4.33
N GLN A 62 -6.59 23.39 4.50
CA GLN A 62 -6.84 24.77 4.07
C GLN A 62 -5.91 25.75 4.79
N THR A 63 -5.75 25.53 6.09
CA THR A 63 -4.85 26.33 6.93
C THR A 63 -3.39 26.15 6.50
N LEU A 64 -2.94 24.91 6.30
CA LEU A 64 -1.60 24.58 5.80
C LEU A 64 -1.31 25.23 4.45
N ASN A 65 -2.24 25.13 3.50
CA ASN A 65 -2.06 25.72 2.17
C ASN A 65 -1.96 27.26 2.22
N THR A 66 -2.69 27.90 3.14
CA THR A 66 -2.60 29.34 3.37
C THR A 66 -1.24 29.72 3.94
N VAL A 67 -0.77 29.00 4.97
CA VAL A 67 0.56 29.20 5.56
C VAL A 67 1.66 28.97 4.52
N TYR A 68 1.63 27.85 3.80
CA TYR A 68 2.59 27.55 2.75
C TYR A 68 2.56 28.58 1.63
N SER A 69 1.39 29.11 1.24
CA SER A 69 1.30 30.17 0.24
C SER A 69 2.07 31.42 0.69
N ALA A 70 1.90 31.85 1.94
CA ALA A 70 2.62 32.99 2.49
C ALA A 70 4.14 32.75 2.55
N LEU A 71 4.56 31.56 3.00
CA LEU A 71 5.98 31.21 3.09
C LEU A 71 6.65 31.10 1.72
N VAL A 72 6.04 30.39 0.77
CA VAL A 72 6.53 30.26 -0.61
C VAL A 72 6.64 31.62 -1.29
N GLN A 73 5.67 32.51 -1.07
CA GLN A 73 5.74 33.88 -1.60
C GLN A 73 6.95 34.65 -1.07
N ASN A 74 7.28 34.50 0.22
CA ASN A 74 8.48 35.09 0.81
C ASN A 74 9.78 34.48 0.28
N VAL A 75 9.80 33.18 -0.08
CA VAL A 75 10.95 32.59 -0.79
C VAL A 75 11.13 33.26 -2.15
N HIS A 76 10.05 33.32 -2.94
CA HIS A 76 10.08 33.86 -4.29
C HIS A 76 10.40 35.36 -4.34
N LEU A 77 9.97 36.13 -3.34
CA LEU A 77 10.26 37.58 -3.23
C LEU A 77 11.78 37.85 -3.23
N TYR A 78 12.56 36.96 -2.63
CA TYR A 78 14.02 37.08 -2.55
C TYR A 78 14.74 36.19 -3.57
N HIS A 79 14.07 35.82 -4.67
CA HIS A 79 14.63 34.98 -5.75
C HIS A 79 15.09 33.59 -5.29
N GLY A 80 14.52 33.08 -4.21
CA GLY A 80 14.69 31.69 -3.82
C GLY A 80 13.76 30.77 -4.60
N SER A 81 14.06 29.48 -4.55
CA SER A 81 13.20 28.40 -5.05
C SER A 81 12.94 27.38 -3.95
N VAL A 82 11.69 26.93 -3.83
CA VAL A 82 11.33 25.83 -2.92
C VAL A 82 11.56 24.50 -3.65
N ILE A 83 12.58 23.78 -3.23
CA ILE A 83 13.00 22.54 -3.87
C ILE A 83 12.17 21.37 -3.36
N GLY A 84 12.14 21.17 -2.04
CA GLY A 84 11.51 20.02 -1.41
C GLY A 84 10.58 20.39 -0.27
N PHE A 85 9.62 19.50 -0.02
CA PHE A 85 8.79 19.48 1.18
C PHE A 85 9.19 18.25 2.00
N ALA A 86 9.22 18.37 3.32
CA ALA A 86 9.50 17.27 4.22
C ALA A 86 8.56 17.38 5.43
N GLY A 87 7.41 16.70 5.35
CA GLY A 87 6.34 16.86 6.35
C GLY A 87 5.83 18.31 6.41
N ASP A 88 6.10 18.97 7.53
CA ASP A 88 5.80 20.38 7.85
C ASP A 88 6.91 21.38 7.50
N ALA A 89 8.04 20.89 6.97
CA ALA A 89 9.16 21.73 6.60
C ALA A 89 9.31 21.93 5.08
N ILE A 90 9.93 23.03 4.69
CA ILE A 90 10.36 23.30 3.31
C ILE A 90 11.87 23.50 3.23
N THR A 91 12.46 22.96 2.17
CA THR A 91 13.86 23.18 1.81
C THR A 91 13.93 24.11 0.60
N CYS A 92 14.66 25.20 0.76
CA CYS A 92 14.74 26.30 -0.19
C CYS A 92 16.19 26.50 -0.65
N TRP A 93 16.35 26.95 -1.89
CA TRP A 93 17.65 27.21 -2.49
C TRP A 93 17.71 28.59 -3.11
N PHE A 94 18.82 29.29 -2.85
CA PHE A 94 19.14 30.60 -3.39
C PHE A 94 20.46 30.51 -4.14
N GLU A 95 20.37 30.31 -5.46
CA GLU A 95 21.53 30.14 -6.32
C GLU A 95 22.40 31.40 -6.37
N GLN A 96 23.72 31.24 -6.24
CA GLN A 96 24.71 32.32 -6.19
C GLN A 96 24.46 33.33 -5.06
N ASP A 97 23.82 32.91 -3.97
CA ASP A 97 23.63 33.74 -2.78
C ASP A 97 24.76 33.55 -1.76
N ASP A 98 25.31 34.65 -1.27
CA ASP A 98 26.26 34.64 -0.13
C ASP A 98 25.54 34.63 1.23
N GLY A 99 24.24 34.34 1.25
CA GLY A 99 23.38 34.23 2.42
C GLY A 99 22.47 35.42 2.64
N LEU A 100 22.72 36.57 2.00
CA LEU A 100 21.96 37.80 2.25
C LEU A 100 20.48 37.63 1.83
N ARG A 101 20.19 37.03 0.67
CA ARG A 101 18.80 36.81 0.24
C ARG A 101 18.11 35.75 1.06
N ALA A 102 18.80 34.66 1.38
CA ALA A 102 18.26 33.60 2.22
C ALA A 102 17.90 34.09 3.63
N VAL A 103 18.81 34.81 4.31
CA VAL A 103 18.53 35.40 5.64
C VAL A 103 17.41 36.45 5.57
N SER A 104 17.39 37.28 4.54
CA SER A 104 16.28 38.24 4.33
C SER A 104 14.94 37.52 4.16
N SER A 105 14.93 36.41 3.41
CA SER A 105 13.74 35.57 3.23
C SER A 105 13.30 34.95 4.57
N ALA A 106 14.24 34.41 5.35
CA ALA A 106 13.96 33.82 6.67
C ALA A 106 13.30 34.82 7.63
N LEU A 107 13.86 36.03 7.76
CA LEU A 107 13.29 37.09 8.60
C LEU A 107 11.91 37.53 8.09
N SER A 108 11.73 37.63 6.78
CA SER A 108 10.46 37.99 6.16
C SER A 108 9.38 36.90 6.37
N MET A 109 9.76 35.62 6.30
CA MET A 109 8.89 34.50 6.65
C MET A 109 8.46 34.56 8.12
N GLN A 110 9.40 34.80 9.03
CA GLN A 110 9.11 34.95 10.45
C GLN A 110 8.12 36.10 10.70
N ALA A 111 8.31 37.24 10.02
CA ALA A 111 7.39 38.37 10.09
C ALA A 111 6.00 38.00 9.56
N ALA A 112 5.90 37.31 8.42
CA ALA A 112 4.65 36.84 7.84
C ALA A 112 3.93 35.82 8.73
N MET A 113 4.68 34.99 9.47
CA MET A 113 4.12 34.01 10.41
C MET A 113 3.41 34.65 11.60
N ASN A 114 3.61 35.94 11.87
CA ASN A 114 2.85 36.65 12.91
C ASN A 114 1.34 36.65 12.65
N GLU A 115 0.90 36.63 11.38
CA GLU A 115 -0.52 36.54 11.02
C GLU A 115 -1.14 35.20 11.41
N PHE A 116 -0.32 34.15 11.48
CA PHE A 116 -0.73 32.77 11.78
C PHE A 116 -0.37 32.34 13.20
N ARG A 117 0.17 33.25 14.02
CA ARG A 117 0.72 32.93 15.34
C ARG A 117 -0.31 32.28 16.25
N GLN A 118 -1.57 32.72 16.21
CA GLN A 118 -2.66 32.07 16.92
C GLN A 118 -3.76 31.70 15.95
N ILE A 119 -3.91 30.40 15.72
CA ILE A 119 -5.07 29.87 15.00
C ILE A 119 -6.12 29.52 16.04
N GLN A 120 -7.30 30.12 15.90
CA GLN A 120 -8.47 29.68 16.63
C GLN A 120 -9.10 28.52 15.89
N THR A 121 -9.20 27.39 16.55
CA THR A 121 -10.01 26.28 16.08
C THR A 121 -11.50 26.64 16.17
N PRO A 122 -12.39 25.99 15.41
CA PRO A 122 -13.82 26.28 15.48
C PRO A 122 -14.45 26.05 16.86
N GLY A 123 -13.87 25.19 17.70
CA GLY A 123 -14.25 24.98 19.10
C GLY A 123 -13.68 26.01 20.08
N GLY A 124 -12.92 27.00 19.60
CA GLY A 124 -12.40 28.12 20.40
C GLY A 124 -11.07 27.86 21.11
N GLN A 125 -10.39 26.74 20.82
CA GLN A 125 -9.03 26.50 21.29
C GLN A 125 -8.04 27.34 20.46
N ALA A 126 -7.14 28.06 21.13
CA ALA A 126 -6.06 28.78 20.46
C ALA A 126 -4.82 27.88 20.38
N VAL A 127 -4.37 27.58 19.16
CA VAL A 127 -3.12 26.84 18.91
C VAL A 127 -2.07 27.80 18.40
N GLU A 128 -0.89 27.77 19.01
CA GLU A 128 0.23 28.61 18.60
C GLU A 128 1.04 27.93 17.50
N LEU A 129 1.16 28.59 16.34
CA LEU A 129 2.13 28.22 15.31
C LEU A 129 3.37 29.09 15.44
N ALA A 130 4.52 28.46 15.19
CA ALA A 130 5.80 29.12 15.14
C ALA A 130 6.59 28.56 13.96
N ILE A 131 7.51 29.38 13.45
CA ILE A 131 8.48 28.94 12.44
C ILE A 131 9.86 28.99 13.05
N LYS A 132 10.72 28.05 12.71
CA LYS A 132 12.16 28.16 12.94
C LYS A 132 12.87 27.95 11.62
N THR A 133 13.92 28.72 11.40
CA THR A 133 14.63 28.72 10.14
C THR A 133 16.13 28.59 10.35
N ALA A 134 16.77 27.91 9.42
CA ALA A 134 18.20 27.72 9.39
C ALA A 134 18.75 28.08 8.02
N VAL A 135 19.88 28.80 7.99
CA VAL A 135 20.56 29.16 6.74
C VAL A 135 22.02 28.72 6.79
N ALA A 136 22.44 28.00 5.75
CA ALA A 136 23.82 27.68 5.48
C ALA A 136 24.19 28.14 4.06
N ILE A 137 25.47 28.43 3.84
CA ILE A 137 26.00 28.75 2.51
C ILE A 137 27.10 27.75 2.16
N GLY A 138 27.25 27.47 0.88
CA GLY A 138 28.29 26.56 0.42
C GLY A 138 28.02 25.97 -0.95
N PRO A 139 28.91 25.07 -1.41
CA PRO A 139 28.68 24.27 -2.60
C PRO A 139 27.59 23.23 -2.36
N VAL A 140 26.83 22.90 -3.39
CA VAL A 140 25.87 21.79 -3.40
C VAL A 140 25.95 21.05 -4.72
N ARG A 141 25.51 19.80 -4.69
CA ARG A 141 25.16 19.04 -5.87
C ARG A 141 23.65 19.11 -6.09
N ARG A 142 23.24 19.31 -7.34
CA ARG A 142 21.83 19.35 -7.73
C ARG A 142 21.57 18.33 -8.82
N PHE A 143 20.85 17.27 -8.45
CA PHE A 143 20.57 16.16 -9.34
C PHE A 143 19.13 16.15 -9.82
N LEU A 144 18.95 15.65 -11.04
CA LEU A 144 17.65 15.26 -11.58
C LEU A 144 17.62 13.74 -11.64
N VAL A 145 16.75 13.11 -10.85
CA VAL A 145 16.75 11.65 -10.65
C VAL A 145 15.35 11.05 -10.79
N GLY A 146 15.29 9.78 -11.17
CA GLY A 146 14.05 9.03 -11.33
C GLY A 146 13.73 8.68 -12.77
N ASP A 147 12.80 7.74 -12.95
CA ASP A 147 12.31 7.28 -14.24
C ASP A 147 11.32 8.30 -14.83
N PRO A 148 11.57 8.90 -16.01
CA PRO A 148 10.68 9.87 -16.64
C PRO A 148 9.28 9.34 -16.96
N GLN A 149 9.09 8.02 -17.05
CA GLN A 149 7.77 7.42 -17.23
C GLN A 149 6.99 7.35 -15.91
N ILE A 150 7.68 7.33 -14.77
CA ILE A 150 7.07 7.32 -13.44
C ILE A 150 7.05 8.74 -12.89
N GLN A 151 8.20 9.25 -12.46
CA GLN A 151 8.37 10.59 -11.94
C GLN A 151 9.86 10.96 -11.88
N VAL A 152 10.18 12.21 -12.14
CA VAL A 152 11.49 12.84 -11.97
C VAL A 152 11.46 13.77 -10.76
N MET A 153 12.54 13.78 -9.99
CA MET A 153 12.72 14.55 -8.76
C MET A 153 13.98 15.43 -8.86
N ASP A 154 13.86 16.68 -8.38
CA ASP A 154 14.96 17.64 -8.25
C ASP A 154 15.49 17.58 -6.82
N VAL A 155 16.76 17.22 -6.65
CA VAL A 155 17.36 16.87 -5.36
C VAL A 155 18.61 17.70 -5.13
N LEU A 156 18.70 18.32 -3.95
CA LEU A 156 19.92 18.92 -3.46
C LEU A 156 20.62 17.98 -2.49
N ALA A 157 21.93 17.83 -2.65
CA ALA A 157 22.77 16.99 -1.82
C ALA A 157 24.14 17.65 -1.57
N GLY A 158 24.84 17.16 -0.55
CA GLY A 158 26.15 17.64 -0.14
C GLY A 158 26.16 18.21 1.27
N ASP A 159 27.36 18.48 1.79
CA ASP A 159 27.60 18.86 3.18
C ASP A 159 26.86 20.14 3.60
N THR A 160 26.65 21.09 2.70
CA THR A 160 25.88 22.32 2.99
C THR A 160 24.46 22.02 3.49
N LEU A 161 23.81 20.95 2.99
CA LEU A 161 22.47 20.56 3.44
C LEU A 161 22.53 19.91 4.83
N SER A 162 23.58 19.14 5.11
CA SER A 162 23.86 18.57 6.43
C SER A 162 24.10 19.66 7.48
N GLN A 163 24.92 20.68 7.15
CA GLN A 163 25.17 21.82 8.02
C GLN A 163 23.91 22.66 8.26
N MET A 164 23.07 22.86 7.24
CA MET A 164 21.78 23.54 7.38
C MET A 164 20.84 22.77 8.33
N ALA A 165 20.77 21.44 8.21
CA ALA A 165 19.98 20.61 9.11
C ALA A 165 20.51 20.66 10.55
N ALA A 166 21.83 20.64 10.74
CA ALA A 166 22.44 20.80 12.05
C ALA A 166 22.14 22.18 12.67
N ALA A 167 22.18 23.25 11.87
CA ALA A 167 21.80 24.59 12.30
C ALA A 167 20.31 24.69 12.72
N GLU A 168 19.42 23.95 12.06
CA GLU A 168 18.00 23.86 12.45
C GLU A 168 17.81 23.23 13.83
N HIS A 169 18.63 22.23 14.17
CA HIS A 169 18.59 21.60 15.49
C HIS A 169 19.01 22.56 16.62
N MET A 170 19.74 23.63 16.28
CA MET A 170 20.12 24.69 17.20
C MET A 170 19.06 25.80 17.32
N ALA A 171 18.09 25.86 16.40
CA ALA A 171 17.07 26.90 16.36
C ALA A 171 15.90 26.61 17.31
N GLU A 172 15.51 27.63 18.09
CA GLU A 172 14.28 27.64 18.85
C GLU A 172 13.11 28.23 18.05
N ARG A 173 11.91 28.19 18.64
CA ARG A 173 10.70 28.74 18.01
C ARG A 173 10.88 30.22 17.74
N ASN A 174 10.55 30.64 16.51
CA ASN A 174 10.67 32.01 16.03
C ASN A 174 12.12 32.52 16.02
N GLU A 175 13.07 31.65 15.73
CA GLU A 175 14.47 32.05 15.50
C GLU A 175 14.90 31.84 14.05
N VAL A 176 15.82 32.70 13.62
CA VAL A 176 16.63 32.52 12.42
C VAL A 176 18.04 32.19 12.86
N VAL A 177 18.49 30.96 12.62
CA VAL A 177 19.84 30.51 12.93
C VAL A 177 20.67 30.41 11.67
N VAL A 178 21.92 30.82 11.73
CA VAL A 178 22.86 30.76 10.61
C VAL A 178 24.15 30.06 11.03
N THR A 179 24.80 29.38 10.09
CA THR A 179 26.13 28.81 10.33
C THR A 179 27.17 29.93 10.50
N ALA A 180 28.30 29.60 11.14
CA ALA A 180 29.41 30.54 11.31
C ALA A 180 29.90 31.14 9.98
N GLU A 181 29.84 30.39 8.88
CA GLU A 181 30.24 30.89 7.55
C GLU A 181 29.34 32.04 7.08
N VAL A 182 28.02 31.91 7.23
CA VAL A 182 27.06 32.97 6.90
C VAL A 182 27.30 34.20 7.77
N ALA A 183 27.45 33.99 9.09
CA ALA A 183 27.72 35.08 10.03
C ALA A 183 29.02 35.81 9.70
N SER A 184 30.07 35.08 9.29
CA SER A 184 31.35 35.66 8.90
C SER A 184 31.28 36.43 7.57
N LYS A 185 30.51 35.95 6.58
CA LYS A 185 30.36 36.68 5.31
C LYS A 185 29.52 37.94 5.43
N LEU A 186 28.54 37.94 6.33
CA LEU A 186 27.55 39.02 6.47
C LEU A 186 27.72 39.86 7.74
N GLN A 187 28.93 39.89 8.34
CA GLN A 187 29.19 40.56 9.64
C GLN A 187 28.66 42.00 9.72
N GLU A 188 28.77 42.78 8.63
CA GLU A 188 28.31 44.18 8.60
C GLU A 188 26.80 44.32 8.36
N HIS A 189 26.16 43.25 7.89
CA HIS A 189 24.75 43.22 7.50
C HIS A 189 23.84 42.56 8.54
N LEU A 190 24.38 41.79 9.49
CA LEU A 190 23.60 41.04 10.48
C LEU A 190 23.68 41.66 11.87
N GLN A 191 22.53 41.72 12.55
CA GLN A 191 22.47 41.94 13.99
C GLN A 191 22.32 40.59 14.69
N LEU A 192 23.43 40.10 15.25
CA LEU A 192 23.46 38.83 15.98
C LEU A 192 22.98 39.02 17.42
N THR A 193 22.07 38.17 17.88
CA THR A 193 21.46 38.24 19.22
C THR A 193 22.00 37.19 20.18
N ALA A 194 22.45 36.04 19.65
CA ALA A 194 23.05 34.97 20.44
C ALA A 194 24.03 34.13 19.62
N GLU A 195 24.88 33.40 20.32
CA GLU A 195 25.79 32.39 19.79
C GLU A 195 25.47 31.05 20.47
N ARG A 196 25.48 29.97 19.69
CA ARG A 196 25.21 28.61 20.14
C ARG A 196 26.31 27.69 19.64
N GLN A 197 26.58 26.61 20.37
CA GLN A 197 27.58 25.62 20.01
C GLN A 197 26.99 24.21 20.14
N ASP A 198 27.23 23.35 19.15
CA ASP A 198 26.84 21.94 19.21
C ASP A 198 27.85 21.10 20.01
N ALA A 199 27.58 19.79 20.12
CA ALA A 199 28.43 18.86 20.87
C ALA A 199 29.83 18.66 20.26
N ASP A 200 29.97 18.88 18.95
CA ASP A 200 31.23 18.74 18.20
C ASP A 200 32.03 20.05 18.16
N GLY A 201 31.45 21.13 18.69
CA GLY A 201 32.09 22.42 18.84
C GLY A 201 31.83 23.38 17.69
N HIS A 202 30.94 23.07 16.74
CA HIS A 202 30.57 23.98 15.67
C HIS A 202 29.72 25.13 16.20
N ILE A 203 29.96 26.33 15.67
CA ILE A 203 29.34 27.57 16.12
C ILE A 203 28.21 27.97 15.17
N TYR A 204 27.10 28.40 15.77
CA TYR A 204 25.91 28.91 15.10
C TYR A 204 25.50 30.23 15.72
N HIS A 205 24.91 31.12 14.92
CA HIS A 205 24.48 32.43 15.41
C HIS A 205 22.98 32.64 15.20
N VAL A 206 22.32 33.24 16.20
CA VAL A 206 20.93 33.69 16.08
C VAL A 206 20.93 35.08 15.50
N VAL A 207 20.18 35.28 14.42
CA VAL A 207 20.00 36.56 13.75
C VAL A 207 18.73 37.23 14.28
N GLY A 208 18.87 38.44 14.80
CA GLY A 208 17.74 39.26 15.24
C GLY A 208 17.13 40.09 14.12
N ASP A 209 17.97 40.76 13.32
CA ASP A 209 17.53 41.61 12.20
C ASP A 209 18.69 41.86 11.21
N LEU A 210 18.37 42.50 10.08
CA LEU A 210 19.33 43.00 9.11
C LEU A 210 19.62 44.49 9.33
N THR A 211 20.88 44.90 9.14
CA THR A 211 21.28 46.32 9.20
C THR A 211 20.70 47.14 8.04
N THR A 212 20.43 46.50 6.90
CA THR A 212 19.86 47.16 5.71
C THR A 212 18.90 46.21 5.00
N PRO A 213 17.63 46.62 4.79
CA PRO A 213 16.68 45.80 4.06
C PRO A 213 17.07 45.72 2.58
N ILE A 214 16.90 44.56 1.97
CA ILE A 214 17.08 44.37 0.53
C ILE A 214 15.73 44.40 -0.18
N THR A 215 15.71 44.91 -1.41
CA THR A 215 14.52 44.87 -2.27
C THR A 215 14.96 44.39 -3.64
N LEU A 216 14.28 43.37 -4.16
CA LEU A 216 14.55 42.78 -5.47
C LEU A 216 13.32 42.95 -6.38
N PRO A 217 13.50 43.06 -7.70
CA PRO A 217 12.39 42.92 -8.63
C PRO A 217 11.77 41.51 -8.48
N PRO A 218 10.47 41.31 -8.75
CA PRO A 218 9.89 39.97 -8.73
C PRO A 218 10.50 39.07 -9.81
N TRP A 219 10.30 37.75 -9.69
CA TRP A 219 10.59 36.82 -10.78
C TRP A 219 9.92 37.27 -12.08
N PRO A 220 10.57 37.12 -13.24
CA PRO A 220 9.95 37.40 -14.53
C PRO A 220 8.66 36.60 -14.68
N GLN A 221 7.59 37.19 -15.21
CA GLN A 221 6.39 36.41 -15.51
C GLN A 221 6.62 35.53 -16.74
N LEU A 222 6.32 34.24 -16.62
CA LEU A 222 6.32 33.32 -17.74
C LEU A 222 4.95 33.37 -18.44
N PRO A 223 4.91 33.29 -19.79
CA PRO A 223 3.67 33.03 -20.52
C PRO A 223 2.96 31.75 -20.06
N ASP A 224 1.64 31.68 -20.19
CA ASP A 224 0.86 30.49 -19.81
C ASP A 224 1.20 29.24 -20.65
N ASP A 225 1.76 29.44 -21.85
CA ASP A 225 2.22 28.40 -22.78
C ASP A 225 3.74 28.19 -22.74
N ALA A 226 4.45 28.75 -21.75
CA ALA A 226 5.90 28.66 -21.63
C ALA A 226 6.43 27.23 -21.48
N LEU A 227 5.59 26.30 -20.99
CA LEU A 227 5.91 24.88 -20.86
C LEU A 227 4.85 24.01 -21.53
N THR A 228 5.30 22.96 -22.20
CA THR A 228 4.42 21.94 -22.77
C THR A 228 4.00 20.91 -21.73
N VAL A 229 2.88 20.22 -21.98
CA VAL A 229 2.41 19.11 -21.13
C VAL A 229 3.48 18.02 -21.02
N ASP A 230 4.19 17.72 -22.10
CA ASP A 230 5.24 16.70 -22.12
C ASP A 230 6.45 17.07 -21.23
N GLN A 231 6.77 18.37 -21.12
CA GLN A 231 7.80 18.84 -20.20
C GLN A 231 7.35 18.78 -18.73
N MET A 232 6.05 18.90 -18.46
CA MET A 232 5.51 18.91 -17.09
C MET A 232 5.12 17.52 -16.58
N ARG A 233 4.71 16.59 -17.46
CA ARG A 233 4.28 15.23 -17.09
C ARG A 233 5.29 14.51 -16.19
N PRO A 234 6.61 14.52 -16.45
CA PRO A 234 7.57 13.76 -15.65
C PRO A 234 7.64 14.23 -14.20
N TRP A 235 7.19 15.43 -13.87
CA TRP A 235 7.27 15.98 -12.51
C TRP A 235 6.15 15.49 -11.59
N LEU A 236 5.17 14.79 -12.16
CA LEU A 236 3.95 14.33 -11.49
C LEU A 236 3.86 12.81 -11.53
N LEU A 237 3.35 12.24 -10.44
CA LEU A 237 2.93 10.84 -10.45
C LEU A 237 1.85 10.63 -11.53
N PRO A 238 1.88 9.52 -12.28
CA PRO A 238 0.94 9.30 -13.39
C PRO A 238 -0.55 9.40 -13.01
N PRO A 239 -0.99 8.86 -11.85
CA PRO A 239 -2.39 9.01 -11.43
C PRO A 239 -2.74 10.46 -11.06
N VAL A 240 -1.82 11.21 -10.45
CA VAL A 240 -2.02 12.62 -10.11
C VAL A 240 -2.14 13.46 -11.39
N PHE A 241 -1.26 13.22 -12.36
CA PHE A 241 -1.35 13.87 -13.67
C PHE A 241 -2.69 13.57 -14.37
N SER A 242 -3.13 12.30 -14.36
CA SER A 242 -4.41 11.90 -14.95
C SER A 242 -5.59 12.61 -14.28
N GLN A 243 -5.60 12.74 -12.95
CA GLN A 243 -6.64 13.42 -12.19
C GLN A 243 -6.65 14.94 -12.43
N LEU A 244 -5.48 15.59 -12.48
CA LEU A 244 -5.40 17.02 -12.79
C LEU A 244 -5.91 17.31 -14.22
N ASN A 245 -5.68 16.39 -15.16
CA ASN A 245 -6.14 16.55 -16.54
C ASN A 245 -7.67 16.44 -16.69
N THR A 246 -8.36 15.69 -15.84
CA THR A 246 -9.83 15.56 -15.88
C THR A 246 -10.57 16.78 -15.29
N GLY A 247 -9.86 17.80 -14.80
CA GLY A 247 -10.45 19.02 -14.24
C GLY A 247 -11.04 18.85 -12.83
N GLN A 248 -10.68 17.76 -12.15
CA GLN A 248 -11.11 17.40 -10.80
C GLN A 248 -10.25 18.08 -9.72
N ASP A 249 -9.99 19.39 -9.86
CA ASP A 249 -9.05 20.15 -9.01
C ASP A 249 -9.52 20.32 -7.55
N THR A 250 -10.78 20.02 -7.26
CA THR A 250 -11.36 20.06 -5.91
C THR A 250 -11.17 18.79 -5.08
N PHE A 251 -10.46 17.79 -5.61
CA PHE A 251 -10.21 16.50 -4.95
C PHE A 251 -8.97 16.42 -4.08
N LEU A 252 -8.31 17.56 -3.84
CA LEU A 252 -6.94 17.59 -3.34
C LEU A 252 -6.79 17.15 -1.87
N ALA A 253 -7.86 16.65 -1.26
CA ALA A 253 -7.86 16.24 0.13
C ALA A 253 -8.81 15.11 0.53
N GLU A 254 -8.34 13.88 0.53
CA GLU A 254 -9.12 12.75 1.07
C GLU A 254 -8.45 12.11 2.29
N LEU A 255 -9.26 11.76 3.29
CA LEU A 255 -8.84 10.80 4.31
C LEU A 255 -9.16 9.39 3.84
N ARG A 256 -8.13 8.56 3.72
CA ARG A 256 -8.29 7.18 3.30
C ARG A 256 -7.39 6.24 4.07
N PRO A 257 -7.75 4.96 4.20
CA PRO A 257 -6.80 3.93 4.59
C PRO A 257 -5.64 3.93 3.58
N ALA A 258 -4.42 4.06 4.09
CA ALA A 258 -3.21 3.96 3.28
C ALA A 258 -2.06 3.40 4.14
N VAL A 259 -1.05 2.90 3.44
CA VAL A 259 0.16 2.35 4.03
C VAL A 259 1.33 3.22 3.63
N THR A 260 2.15 3.59 4.60
CA THR A 260 3.35 4.40 4.40
C THR A 260 4.59 3.52 4.55
N LEU A 261 5.57 3.72 3.69
CA LEU A 261 6.85 3.04 3.70
C LEU A 261 7.97 4.09 3.70
N PHE A 262 8.84 4.01 4.69
CA PHE A 262 10.07 4.79 4.77
C PHE A 262 11.28 3.88 4.55
N LEU A 263 12.15 4.25 3.61
CA LEU A 263 13.34 3.50 3.23
C LEU A 263 14.57 4.39 3.39
N TYR A 264 15.40 4.10 4.38
CA TYR A 264 16.72 4.69 4.56
C TYR A 264 17.73 4.03 3.63
N PHE A 265 18.71 4.81 3.15
CA PHE A 265 19.88 4.31 2.44
C PHE A 265 21.13 5.17 2.70
N ASP A 266 22.30 4.59 2.48
CA ASP A 266 23.59 5.28 2.47
C ASP A 266 24.57 4.68 1.43
N GLY A 267 25.80 5.18 1.41
CA GLY A 267 26.89 4.66 0.55
C GLY A 267 27.19 5.49 -0.70
N ILE A 268 26.45 6.58 -0.93
CA ILE A 268 26.76 7.56 -1.99
C ILE A 268 27.42 8.79 -1.37
N GLU A 269 28.64 9.09 -1.82
CA GLU A 269 29.39 10.28 -1.40
C GLU A 269 29.12 11.43 -2.38
N PHE A 270 28.35 12.44 -1.99
CA PHE A 270 27.84 13.42 -2.95
C PHE A 270 28.85 14.49 -3.37
N ASP A 271 29.70 14.97 -2.46
CA ASP A 271 30.54 16.14 -2.74
C ASP A 271 31.76 15.80 -3.62
N ALA A 272 32.41 14.67 -3.31
CA ALA A 272 33.65 14.26 -3.94
C ALA A 272 33.48 13.32 -5.14
N ASP A 273 32.38 12.57 -5.24
CA ASP A 273 32.16 11.60 -6.32
C ASP A 273 31.43 12.25 -7.51
N ASP A 274 32.12 12.37 -8.64
CA ASP A 274 31.53 12.88 -9.88
C ASP A 274 30.39 11.99 -10.39
N THR A 275 30.41 10.69 -10.08
CA THR A 275 29.37 9.71 -10.48
C THR A 275 28.18 9.64 -9.53
N ALA A 276 28.16 10.45 -8.46
CA ALA A 276 27.09 10.43 -7.45
C ALA A 276 25.68 10.61 -8.04
N GLY A 277 25.54 11.49 -9.03
CA GLY A 277 24.26 11.73 -9.70
C GLY A 277 23.76 10.51 -10.47
N GLU A 278 24.65 9.82 -11.19
CA GLU A 278 24.31 8.58 -11.91
C GLU A 278 23.93 7.46 -10.94
N LYS A 279 24.68 7.29 -9.85
CA LYS A 279 24.40 6.31 -8.79
C LYS A 279 23.05 6.56 -8.14
N LEU A 280 22.77 7.81 -7.76
CA LEU A 280 21.50 8.18 -7.16
C LEU A 280 20.35 7.97 -8.14
N ASN A 281 20.51 8.33 -9.42
CA ASN A 281 19.49 8.10 -10.44
C ASN A 281 19.20 6.60 -10.62
N GLN A 282 20.23 5.77 -10.74
CA GLN A 282 20.07 4.31 -10.85
C GLN A 282 19.32 3.74 -9.64
N TYR A 283 19.68 4.17 -8.42
CA TYR A 283 19.02 3.72 -7.21
C TYR A 283 17.55 4.16 -7.15
N VAL A 284 17.26 5.45 -7.39
CA VAL A 284 15.89 6.00 -7.34
C VAL A 284 15.01 5.38 -8.42
N SER A 285 15.49 5.23 -9.65
CA SER A 285 14.75 4.56 -10.73
C SER A 285 14.46 3.10 -10.38
N TRP A 286 15.41 2.37 -9.77
CA TRP A 286 15.15 1.02 -9.30
C TRP A 286 14.07 0.99 -8.22
N VAL A 287 14.16 1.86 -7.19
CA VAL A 287 13.15 1.95 -6.13
C VAL A 287 11.77 2.26 -6.71
N GLN A 288 11.66 3.22 -7.63
CA GLN A 288 10.41 3.58 -8.28
C GLN A 288 9.82 2.40 -9.07
N ASN A 289 10.65 1.64 -9.79
CA ASN A 289 10.20 0.47 -10.53
C ASN A 289 9.72 -0.65 -9.62
N VAL A 290 10.40 -0.90 -8.48
CA VAL A 290 9.93 -1.86 -7.47
C VAL A 290 8.59 -1.40 -6.88
N LEU A 291 8.47 -0.12 -6.48
CA LEU A 291 7.21 0.41 -5.95
C LEU A 291 6.08 0.31 -6.98
N ALA A 292 6.33 0.70 -8.23
CA ALA A 292 5.36 0.65 -9.33
C ALA A 292 4.89 -0.78 -9.64
N LYS A 293 5.79 -1.77 -9.58
CA LYS A 293 5.45 -3.21 -9.69
C LYS A 293 4.41 -3.64 -8.66
N TYR A 294 4.41 -3.03 -7.46
CA TYR A 294 3.44 -3.28 -6.41
C TYR A 294 2.30 -2.24 -6.34
N GLU A 295 2.22 -1.35 -7.32
CA GLU A 295 1.27 -0.23 -7.40
C GLU A 295 1.39 0.78 -6.22
N GLY A 296 2.58 0.85 -5.63
CA GLY A 296 2.99 1.90 -4.71
C GLY A 296 3.68 3.07 -5.43
N HIS A 297 3.76 4.22 -4.76
CA HIS A 297 4.31 5.44 -5.34
C HIS A 297 5.36 6.05 -4.42
N LEU A 298 6.52 6.40 -4.98
CA LEU A 298 7.51 7.22 -4.29
C LEU A 298 7.00 8.66 -4.24
N LEU A 299 6.86 9.21 -3.03
CA LEU A 299 6.34 10.56 -2.83
C LEU A 299 7.47 11.58 -2.71
N GLN A 300 8.50 11.27 -1.92
CA GLN A 300 9.61 12.18 -1.63
C GLN A 300 10.94 11.44 -1.47
N LEU A 301 12.02 12.13 -1.86
CA LEU A 301 13.41 11.80 -1.53
C LEU A 301 13.94 12.95 -0.68
N ILE A 302 14.41 12.64 0.52
CA ILE A 302 14.89 13.63 1.49
C ILE A 302 16.36 13.32 1.82
N MET A 303 17.17 14.38 1.79
CA MET A 303 18.59 14.37 2.07
C MET A 303 18.85 15.18 3.35
N GLY A 304 19.70 14.69 4.26
CA GLY A 304 20.00 15.41 5.49
C GLY A 304 20.94 14.66 6.44
N ASP A 305 21.06 15.23 7.65
CA ASP A 305 21.93 14.79 8.75
C ASP A 305 21.63 13.37 9.25
N LYS A 306 20.37 12.94 9.21
CA LYS A 306 19.92 11.58 9.57
C LYS A 306 20.09 10.58 8.43
N GLY A 307 20.90 10.94 7.43
CA GLY A 307 21.15 10.25 6.17
C GLY A 307 19.98 10.36 5.18
N SER A 308 20.15 9.70 4.04
CA SER A 308 19.22 9.80 2.92
C SER A 308 18.08 8.81 3.06
N TYR A 309 16.86 9.26 2.82
CA TYR A 309 15.71 8.36 2.86
C TYR A 309 14.63 8.73 1.85
N LEU A 310 13.88 7.70 1.50
CA LEU A 310 12.80 7.69 0.54
C LEU A 310 11.49 7.45 1.28
N TYR A 311 10.46 8.17 0.87
CA TYR A 311 9.13 8.11 1.46
C TYR A 311 8.12 7.73 0.39
N ALA A 312 7.44 6.60 0.57
CA ALA A 312 6.47 6.04 -0.36
C ALA A 312 5.12 5.76 0.31
N ALA A 313 4.08 5.62 -0.52
CA ALA A 313 2.74 5.24 -0.08
C ALA A 313 2.10 4.19 -0.98
N PHE A 314 1.25 3.36 -0.37
CA PHE A 314 0.34 2.40 -0.98
C PHE A 314 -1.08 2.73 -0.51
N GLY A 315 -2.08 2.52 -1.35
CA GLY A 315 -3.43 3.01 -1.05
C GLY A 315 -3.65 4.48 -1.38
N ALA A 316 -2.65 5.18 -1.91
CA ALA A 316 -2.73 6.57 -2.32
C ALA A 316 -1.72 6.86 -3.45
N PRO A 317 -2.13 7.42 -4.60
CA PRO A 317 -3.50 7.81 -5.00
C PRO A 317 -4.40 6.64 -5.41
N LEU A 318 -3.84 5.46 -5.67
CA LEU A 318 -4.59 4.25 -6.05
C LEU A 318 -4.68 3.30 -4.85
N ALA A 319 -5.85 2.71 -4.60
CA ALA A 319 -6.05 1.76 -3.51
C ALA A 319 -6.52 0.39 -3.94
N HIS A 320 -6.08 -0.58 -3.15
CA HIS A 320 -6.36 -1.99 -3.30
C HIS A 320 -6.77 -2.57 -1.95
N GLY A 321 -7.49 -3.69 -1.96
CA GLY A 321 -7.85 -4.37 -0.72
C GLY A 321 -6.65 -4.93 0.06
N ASP A 322 -5.47 -4.98 -0.56
CA ASP A 322 -4.25 -5.63 -0.07
C ASP A 322 -3.02 -4.70 -0.06
N ASP A 323 -3.21 -3.39 0.03
CA ASP A 323 -2.12 -2.40 0.03
C ASP A 323 -1.06 -2.65 1.12
N ALA A 324 -1.45 -3.17 2.29
CA ALA A 324 -0.49 -3.56 3.33
C ALA A 324 0.41 -4.72 2.90
N ALA A 325 -0.15 -5.71 2.19
CA ALA A 325 0.62 -6.83 1.66
C ALA A 325 1.60 -6.37 0.59
N ARG A 326 1.15 -5.47 -0.29
CA ARG A 326 1.96 -4.86 -1.35
C ARG A 326 3.12 -4.06 -0.78
N ALA A 327 2.88 -3.26 0.25
CA ALA A 327 3.92 -2.50 0.93
C ALA A 327 4.98 -3.41 1.58
N VAL A 328 4.55 -4.48 2.26
CA VAL A 328 5.47 -5.45 2.88
C VAL A 328 6.27 -6.21 1.82
N ALA A 329 5.64 -6.64 0.72
CA ALA A 329 6.34 -7.31 -0.38
C ALA A 329 7.37 -6.39 -1.05
N ALA A 330 7.00 -5.14 -1.35
CA ALA A 330 7.91 -4.14 -1.88
C ALA A 330 9.08 -3.89 -0.92
N ALA A 331 8.83 -3.78 0.38
CA ALA A 331 9.88 -3.61 1.39
C ALA A 331 10.89 -4.77 1.42
N LEU A 332 10.43 -6.01 1.28
CA LEU A 332 11.31 -7.17 1.24
C LEU A 332 12.22 -7.18 0.00
N GLU A 333 11.73 -6.72 -1.15
CA GLU A 333 12.53 -6.54 -2.36
C GLU A 333 13.50 -5.35 -2.22
N LEU A 334 13.02 -4.21 -1.71
CA LEU A 334 13.82 -3.01 -1.47
C LEU A 334 14.94 -3.20 -0.43
N ARG A 335 14.75 -4.14 0.50
CA ARG A 335 15.74 -4.53 1.51
C ARG A 335 17.04 -5.06 0.89
N GLN A 336 16.97 -5.66 -0.30
CA GLN A 336 18.11 -6.29 -0.97
C GLN A 336 18.31 -5.68 -2.36
N PRO A 337 19.04 -4.55 -2.46
CA PRO A 337 19.42 -4.00 -3.74
C PRO A 337 20.18 -5.04 -4.60
N PRO A 338 19.94 -5.08 -5.92
CA PRO A 338 20.68 -5.95 -6.84
C PRO A 338 22.17 -5.60 -6.88
N ASP A 339 23.02 -6.53 -7.33
CA ASP A 339 24.48 -6.38 -7.39
C ASP A 339 24.96 -5.12 -8.14
N LEU A 340 24.18 -4.64 -9.11
CA LEU A 340 24.48 -3.40 -9.83
C LEU A 340 24.46 -2.15 -8.92
N LEU A 341 23.76 -2.24 -7.79
CA LEU A 341 23.64 -1.21 -6.75
C LEU A 341 24.53 -1.50 -5.53
N HIS A 342 25.63 -2.23 -5.70
CA HIS A 342 26.58 -2.59 -4.62
C HIS A 342 27.17 -1.38 -3.87
N PHE A 343 27.04 -0.16 -4.40
CA PHE A 343 27.43 1.07 -3.72
C PHE A 343 26.47 1.46 -2.58
N ILE A 344 25.26 0.89 -2.52
CA ILE A 344 24.35 1.07 -1.40
C ILE A 344 24.78 0.16 -0.25
N ALA A 345 25.26 0.74 0.84
CA ALA A 345 25.89 -0.03 1.90
C ALA A 345 24.86 -0.63 2.88
N GLN A 346 23.84 0.14 3.27
CA GLN A 346 22.75 -0.37 4.10
C GLN A 346 21.39 0.21 3.70
N THR A 347 20.35 -0.61 3.89
CA THR A 347 18.95 -0.18 3.81
C THR A 347 18.27 -0.40 5.15
N LYS A 348 17.31 0.45 5.52
CA LYS A 348 16.45 0.23 6.70
C LYS A 348 15.03 0.61 6.34
N VAL A 349 14.05 -0.20 6.72
CA VAL A 349 12.65 0.03 6.32
C VAL A 349 11.73 0.10 7.53
N GLY A 350 10.86 1.09 7.54
CA GLY A 350 9.74 1.21 8.47
C GLY A 350 8.42 1.29 7.73
N ILE A 351 7.43 0.50 8.14
CA ILE A 351 6.10 0.46 7.53
C ILE A 351 5.04 0.64 8.60
N SER A 352 4.06 1.49 8.33
CA SER A 352 2.88 1.65 9.16
C SER A 352 1.65 1.89 8.30
N MET A 353 0.48 1.61 8.85
CA MET A 353 -0.79 1.86 8.18
C MET A 353 -1.81 2.49 9.12
N GLY A 354 -2.69 3.30 8.54
CA GLY A 354 -3.77 3.96 9.23
C GLY A 354 -4.63 4.77 8.28
N ARG A 355 -5.53 5.58 8.83
CA ARG A 355 -6.26 6.59 8.06
C ARG A 355 -5.34 7.77 7.85
N LEU A 356 -4.93 8.00 6.61
CA LEU A 356 -4.01 9.05 6.22
C LEU A 356 -4.72 10.05 5.31
N ARG A 357 -4.27 11.29 5.39
CA ARG A 357 -4.70 12.37 4.52
C ARG A 357 -3.85 12.33 3.25
N ALA A 358 -4.44 12.05 2.09
CA ALA A 358 -3.76 11.90 0.81
C ALA A 358 -4.21 12.96 -0.20
N GLY A 359 -3.27 13.66 -0.83
CA GLY A 359 -3.60 14.73 -1.79
C GLY A 359 -2.52 15.79 -1.92
N ALA A 360 -2.83 16.86 -2.66
CA ALA A 360 -1.90 17.96 -2.85
C ALA A 360 -1.88 18.90 -1.65
N TYR A 361 -0.70 19.42 -1.34
CA TYR A 361 -0.49 20.48 -0.36
C TYR A 361 0.63 21.42 -0.80
N GLY A 362 0.64 22.62 -0.23
CA GLY A 362 1.60 23.68 -0.54
C GLY A 362 0.92 24.99 -0.91
N GLY A 363 1.68 25.89 -1.53
CA GLY A 363 1.20 27.20 -1.95
C GLY A 363 0.51 27.20 -3.32
N THR A 364 0.01 28.35 -3.77
CA THR A 364 -0.56 28.51 -5.13
C THR A 364 0.48 28.36 -6.23
N THR A 365 1.73 28.75 -5.96
CA THR A 365 2.82 28.76 -6.96
C THR A 365 3.80 27.60 -6.83
N ARG A 366 3.72 26.82 -5.73
CA ARG A 366 4.50 25.61 -5.47
C ARG A 366 3.70 24.59 -4.65
N ARG A 367 3.49 23.38 -5.19
CA ARG A 367 2.72 22.27 -4.57
C ARG A 367 3.43 20.93 -4.69
N THR A 368 3.11 20.01 -3.79
CA THR A 368 3.47 18.60 -3.92
C THR A 368 2.27 17.70 -3.61
N TYR A 369 2.31 16.46 -4.06
CA TYR A 369 1.40 15.42 -3.60
C TYR A 369 2.05 14.66 -2.43
N GLY A 370 1.29 14.30 -1.42
CA GLY A 370 1.79 13.41 -0.38
C GLY A 370 0.69 12.88 0.52
N VAL A 371 1.10 12.06 1.49
CA VAL A 371 0.22 11.61 2.58
C VAL A 371 0.70 12.14 3.93
N LEU A 372 -0.23 12.48 4.81
CA LEU A 372 0.03 13.05 6.13
C LEU A 372 -0.78 12.28 7.18
N GLY A 373 -0.20 12.13 8.38
CA GLY A 373 -0.88 11.53 9.53
C GLY A 373 0.05 10.78 10.47
N ASP A 374 -0.51 10.30 11.58
CA ASP A 374 0.25 9.62 12.63
C ASP A 374 0.98 8.35 12.15
N ALA A 375 0.38 7.60 11.21
CA ALA A 375 1.04 6.42 10.66
C ALA A 375 2.31 6.79 9.85
N VAL A 376 2.34 7.94 9.16
CA VAL A 376 3.55 8.47 8.47
C VAL A 376 4.69 8.67 9.46
N ASN A 377 4.41 9.38 10.56
CA ASN A 377 5.38 9.61 11.62
C ASN A 377 5.86 8.30 12.28
N THR A 378 4.93 7.36 12.46
CA THR A 378 5.25 6.04 13.01
C THR A 378 6.18 5.26 12.09
N ALA A 379 5.93 5.22 10.78
CA ALA A 379 6.80 4.55 9.81
C ALA A 379 8.21 5.16 9.77
N ALA A 380 8.33 6.48 9.78
CA ALA A 380 9.63 7.17 9.83
C ALA A 380 10.42 6.79 11.10
N ARG A 381 9.75 6.70 12.26
CA ARG A 381 10.39 6.30 13.53
C ARG A 381 10.78 4.82 13.54
N LEU A 382 9.98 3.95 12.94
CA LEU A 382 10.32 2.54 12.76
C LEU A 382 11.56 2.37 11.88
N MET A 383 11.66 3.10 10.77
CA MET A 383 12.85 3.11 9.90
C MET A 383 14.11 3.54 10.67
N GLN A 384 14.01 4.58 11.51
CA GLN A 384 15.14 5.04 12.33
C GLN A 384 15.56 4.01 13.40
N ALA A 385 14.61 3.28 13.97
CA ALA A 385 14.87 2.25 14.97
C ALA A 385 15.38 0.92 14.36
N ALA A 386 15.15 0.72 13.06
CA ALA A 386 15.55 -0.50 12.35
C ALA A 386 17.07 -0.63 12.24
N LYS A 387 17.56 -1.86 12.35
CA LYS A 387 18.96 -2.21 12.04
C LYS A 387 19.16 -2.28 10.52
N ALA A 388 20.43 -2.26 10.09
CA ALA A 388 20.79 -2.47 8.68
C ALA A 388 20.16 -3.77 8.15
N GLY A 389 19.47 -3.69 7.02
CA GLY A 389 18.73 -4.77 6.39
C GLY A 389 17.44 -5.17 7.11
N GLN A 390 16.95 -4.42 8.11
CA GLN A 390 15.75 -4.77 8.85
C GLN A 390 14.51 -4.06 8.29
N VAL A 391 13.38 -4.78 8.24
CA VAL A 391 12.06 -4.26 7.85
C VAL A 391 11.14 -4.31 9.07
N LEU A 392 10.86 -3.17 9.69
CA LEU A 392 10.01 -3.05 10.87
C LEU A 392 8.59 -2.61 10.51
N VAL A 393 7.60 -3.20 11.16
CA VAL A 393 6.18 -2.92 10.92
C VAL A 393 5.44 -2.60 12.22
N SER A 394 4.40 -1.76 12.10
CA SER A 394 3.45 -1.49 13.19
C SER A 394 2.49 -2.68 13.44
N PRO A 395 1.79 -2.73 14.58
CA PRO A 395 0.79 -3.75 14.87
C PRO A 395 -0.33 -3.85 13.83
N SER A 396 -0.76 -2.70 13.28
CA SER A 396 -1.81 -2.64 12.27
C SER A 396 -1.39 -3.34 10.97
N VAL A 397 -0.14 -3.15 10.54
CA VAL A 397 0.41 -3.85 9.37
C VAL A 397 0.56 -5.35 9.65
N LEU A 398 1.07 -5.73 10.83
CA LEU A 398 1.18 -7.13 11.24
C LEU A 398 -0.18 -7.82 11.19
N GLU A 399 -1.22 -7.24 11.78
CA GLU A 399 -2.56 -7.84 11.81
C GLU A 399 -3.12 -8.04 10.40
N ALA A 400 -2.96 -7.04 9.52
CA ALA A 400 -3.42 -7.09 8.13
C ALA A 400 -2.67 -8.15 7.29
N THR A 401 -1.42 -8.48 7.64
CA THR A 401 -0.52 -9.26 6.78
C THR A 401 0.01 -10.57 7.39
N ARG A 402 -0.33 -10.88 8.65
CA ARG A 402 0.12 -12.09 9.39
C ARG A 402 -0.15 -13.43 8.70
N LYS A 403 -1.11 -13.48 7.78
CA LYS A 403 -1.42 -14.69 7.01
C LYS A 403 -0.44 -14.90 5.85
N GLN A 404 0.18 -13.84 5.34
CA GLN A 404 0.94 -13.84 4.09
C GLN A 404 2.45 -13.72 4.30
N PHE A 405 2.90 -13.28 5.48
CA PHE A 405 4.31 -13.06 5.79
C PHE A 405 4.68 -13.66 7.16
N LEU A 406 5.97 -13.91 7.33
CA LEU A 406 6.58 -14.38 8.57
C LEU A 406 7.14 -13.20 9.36
N PHE A 407 6.93 -13.22 10.68
CA PHE A 407 7.29 -12.13 11.57
C PHE A 407 8.06 -12.60 12.78
N ASN A 408 9.08 -11.84 13.17
CA ASN A 408 9.74 -11.95 14.46
C ASN A 408 9.32 -10.80 15.38
N SER A 409 9.03 -11.10 16.64
CA SER A 409 8.76 -10.04 17.63
C SER A 409 10.05 -9.31 17.99
N VAL A 410 10.05 -7.98 17.86
CA VAL A 410 11.17 -7.11 18.27
C VAL A 410 10.96 -6.60 19.71
N GLY A 411 9.72 -6.66 20.20
CA GLY A 411 9.31 -6.16 21.51
C GLY A 411 8.66 -4.76 21.44
N GLU A 412 8.53 -4.12 22.59
CA GLU A 412 7.97 -2.78 22.69
C GLU A 412 9.06 -1.72 22.54
N LEU A 413 8.87 -0.78 21.62
CA LEU A 413 9.78 0.34 21.39
C LEU A 413 9.14 1.65 21.87
N ALA A 414 9.86 2.38 22.72
CA ALA A 414 9.51 3.74 23.09
C ALA A 414 9.87 4.69 21.93
N LEU A 415 8.86 5.10 21.17
CA LEU A 415 9.04 6.03 20.05
C LEU A 415 8.83 7.47 20.52
N LYS A 416 9.74 8.38 20.16
CA LYS A 416 9.65 9.82 20.50
C LYS A 416 8.26 10.36 20.16
N GLY A 417 7.57 11.01 21.10
CA GLY A 417 6.25 11.60 20.86
C GLY A 417 5.08 10.62 20.86
N LYS A 418 5.28 9.37 21.32
CA LYS A 418 4.18 8.46 21.70
C LYS A 418 4.16 8.34 23.22
N ALA A 419 2.97 8.39 23.82
CA ALA A 419 2.80 8.25 25.26
C ALA A 419 3.04 6.80 25.73
N GLU A 420 2.66 5.82 24.90
CA GLU A 420 2.80 4.39 25.18
C GLU A 420 3.83 3.75 24.24
N PRO A 421 4.65 2.80 24.72
CA PRO A 421 5.51 1.98 23.88
C PRO A 421 4.69 1.24 22.81
N LEU A 422 5.24 1.15 21.59
CA LEU A 422 4.60 0.46 20.48
C LEU A 422 5.18 -0.95 20.35
N ALA A 423 4.34 -1.98 20.31
CA ALA A 423 4.78 -3.33 19.95
C ALA A 423 5.21 -3.37 18.48
N VAL A 424 6.43 -3.80 18.21
CA VAL A 424 7.02 -3.80 16.85
C VAL A 424 7.40 -5.22 16.44
N SER A 425 7.20 -5.51 15.15
CA SER A 425 7.58 -6.78 14.55
C SER A 425 8.48 -6.55 13.34
N GLU A 426 9.41 -7.47 13.13
CA GLU A 426 10.25 -7.54 11.94
C GLU A 426 9.63 -8.49 10.92
N VAL A 427 9.56 -8.08 9.66
CA VAL A 427 9.19 -8.97 8.55
C VAL A 427 10.42 -9.75 8.12
N VAL A 428 10.33 -11.08 8.18
CA VAL A 428 11.46 -11.98 7.86
C VAL A 428 11.39 -12.47 6.42
N GLY A 429 10.17 -12.71 5.91
CA GLY A 429 9.94 -13.24 4.57
C GLY A 429 8.46 -13.52 4.29
N HIS A 430 8.18 -14.19 3.18
CA HIS A 430 6.83 -14.63 2.83
C HIS A 430 6.41 -15.85 3.64
N ASN A 431 5.12 -15.98 3.94
CA ASN A 431 4.55 -17.18 4.55
C ASN A 431 4.01 -18.09 3.45
N SER A 432 4.73 -19.16 3.11
CA SER A 432 4.31 -20.17 2.14
C SER A 432 3.10 -21.00 2.59
N HIS A 433 2.71 -20.92 3.87
CA HIS A 433 1.59 -21.68 4.45
C HIS A 433 0.29 -20.88 4.56
N ALA A 434 0.20 -19.70 3.94
CA ALA A 434 -0.97 -18.81 3.95
C ALA A 434 -2.30 -19.50 3.56
N VAL A 435 -2.23 -20.64 2.88
CA VAL A 435 -3.36 -21.38 2.30
C VAL A 435 -3.95 -22.44 3.24
N GLN A 436 -3.79 -22.33 4.56
CA GLN A 436 -4.55 -23.17 5.51
C GLN A 436 -5.61 -22.34 6.25
N PRO A 437 -6.86 -22.28 5.75
CA PRO A 437 -7.95 -21.61 6.44
C PRO A 437 -8.52 -22.58 7.47
N THR A 438 -7.92 -22.63 8.66
CA THR A 438 -8.34 -23.50 9.76
C THR A 438 -9.72 -23.15 10.33
N THR A 439 -10.25 -21.93 10.07
CA THR A 439 -11.51 -21.46 10.64
C THR A 439 -12.73 -21.67 9.75
N LEU A 440 -12.57 -21.68 8.42
CA LEU A 440 -13.69 -21.90 7.48
C LEU A 440 -14.17 -23.35 7.48
N SER A 441 -13.25 -24.31 7.66
CA SER A 441 -13.55 -25.74 7.71
C SER A 441 -14.38 -26.18 8.93
N LEU A 442 -14.53 -25.32 9.93
CA LEU A 442 -15.35 -25.61 11.12
C LEU A 442 -16.82 -25.22 10.94
N ARG A 443 -17.16 -24.52 9.86
CA ARG A 443 -18.54 -24.10 9.55
C ARG A 443 -19.19 -25.08 8.57
N PRO A 444 -20.49 -25.41 8.73
CA PRO A 444 -21.20 -26.23 7.78
C PRO A 444 -21.29 -25.51 6.42
N LEU A 445 -21.09 -26.26 5.34
CA LEU A 445 -21.33 -25.79 3.98
C LEU A 445 -22.84 -25.85 3.71
N ILE A 446 -23.47 -24.69 3.45
CA ILE A 446 -24.92 -24.57 3.31
C ILE A 446 -25.28 -24.24 1.86
N GLY A 447 -26.20 -25.01 1.27
CA GLY A 447 -26.78 -24.71 -0.05
C GLY A 447 -25.83 -24.91 -1.23
N ARG A 448 -24.82 -25.78 -1.07
CA ARG A 448 -23.80 -26.10 -2.08
C ARG A 448 -23.70 -27.61 -2.36
N GLU A 449 -24.76 -28.34 -2.04
CA GLU A 449 -24.86 -29.78 -2.25
C GLU A 449 -24.68 -30.16 -3.74
N PRO A 450 -25.26 -29.44 -4.73
CA PRO A 450 -25.07 -29.75 -6.15
C PRO A 450 -23.61 -29.61 -6.61
N GLU A 451 -22.97 -28.49 -6.30
CA GLU A 451 -21.59 -28.19 -6.69
C GLU A 451 -20.61 -29.17 -6.03
N MET A 452 -20.81 -29.45 -4.74
CA MET A 452 -20.01 -30.44 -4.01
C MET A 452 -20.18 -31.84 -4.61
N ALA A 453 -21.40 -32.26 -4.94
CA ALA A 453 -21.64 -33.56 -5.56
C ALA A 453 -20.94 -33.69 -6.93
N GLN A 454 -20.94 -32.63 -7.74
CA GLN A 454 -20.22 -32.60 -9.01
C GLN A 454 -18.70 -32.69 -8.81
N MET A 455 -18.13 -31.91 -7.88
CA MET A 455 -16.70 -31.95 -7.56
C MET A 455 -16.26 -33.32 -7.03
N LEU A 456 -17.06 -33.95 -6.17
CA LEU A 456 -16.81 -35.30 -5.65
C LEU A 456 -16.90 -36.37 -6.73
N SER A 457 -17.85 -36.26 -7.67
CA SER A 457 -17.96 -37.17 -8.83
C SER A 457 -16.70 -37.11 -9.70
N LEU A 458 -16.23 -35.90 -10.00
CA LEU A 458 -14.99 -35.68 -10.76
C LEU A 458 -13.76 -36.18 -9.98
N LEU A 459 -13.72 -36.00 -8.66
CA LEU A 459 -12.68 -36.53 -7.80
C LEU A 459 -12.65 -38.07 -7.84
N GLN A 460 -13.81 -38.73 -7.78
CA GLN A 460 -13.89 -40.19 -7.90
C GLN A 460 -13.41 -40.69 -9.27
N ALA A 461 -13.77 -40.00 -10.36
CA ALA A 461 -13.26 -40.33 -11.69
C ALA A 461 -11.73 -40.19 -11.77
N ALA A 462 -11.17 -39.13 -11.21
CA ALA A 462 -9.73 -38.94 -11.10
C ALA A 462 -9.07 -40.09 -10.33
N ARG A 463 -9.66 -40.56 -9.23
CA ARG A 463 -9.15 -41.74 -8.50
C ARG A 463 -9.04 -43.00 -9.37
N GLN A 464 -9.96 -43.16 -10.33
CA GLN A 464 -9.95 -44.25 -11.31
C GLN A 464 -9.01 -43.97 -12.50
N ARG A 465 -7.98 -43.13 -12.29
CA ARG A 465 -6.99 -42.72 -13.30
C ARG A 465 -7.58 -41.92 -14.47
N HIS A 466 -8.74 -41.30 -14.30
CA HIS A 466 -9.24 -40.34 -15.27
C HIS A 466 -9.00 -38.93 -14.74
N GLY A 467 -7.75 -38.46 -14.78
CA GLY A 467 -7.35 -37.18 -14.22
C GLY A 467 -8.23 -36.02 -14.71
N ARG A 468 -8.40 -35.02 -13.85
CA ARG A 468 -9.31 -33.89 -14.08
C ARG A 468 -8.64 -32.58 -13.76
N VAL A 469 -8.86 -31.58 -14.62
CA VAL A 469 -8.67 -30.18 -14.29
C VAL A 469 -10.04 -29.54 -14.14
N VAL A 470 -10.34 -29.05 -12.95
CA VAL A 470 -11.61 -28.42 -12.61
C VAL A 470 -11.38 -26.94 -12.37
N ARG A 471 -12.07 -26.12 -13.15
CA ARG A 471 -12.03 -24.68 -13.05
C ARG A 471 -13.25 -24.21 -12.26
N LEU A 472 -13.01 -23.67 -11.07
CA LEU A 472 -14.03 -23.16 -10.18
C LEU A 472 -14.13 -21.64 -10.31
N ALA A 473 -15.27 -21.15 -10.78
CA ALA A 473 -15.50 -19.76 -11.12
C ALA A 473 -16.64 -19.15 -10.33
N GLY A 474 -16.60 -17.83 -10.11
CA GLY A 474 -17.70 -17.09 -9.50
C GLY A 474 -17.24 -15.79 -8.85
N PRO A 475 -18.17 -14.88 -8.53
CA PRO A 475 -17.84 -13.56 -7.97
C PRO A 475 -17.20 -13.64 -6.57
N ALA A 476 -16.65 -12.52 -6.10
CA ALA A 476 -16.10 -12.44 -4.74
C ALA A 476 -17.21 -12.66 -3.68
N GLY A 477 -16.87 -13.32 -2.57
CA GLY A 477 -17.82 -13.58 -1.47
C GLY A 477 -18.84 -14.70 -1.72
N ILE A 478 -18.90 -15.27 -2.93
CA ILE A 478 -19.88 -16.31 -3.30
C ILE A 478 -19.68 -17.67 -2.62
N GLY A 479 -18.63 -17.85 -1.80
CA GLY A 479 -18.37 -19.08 -1.04
C GLY A 479 -17.42 -20.09 -1.69
N LYS A 480 -16.77 -19.76 -2.82
CA LYS A 480 -15.85 -20.67 -3.53
C LYS A 480 -14.73 -21.23 -2.65
N SER A 481 -14.10 -20.40 -1.82
CA SER A 481 -13.02 -20.85 -0.93
C SER A 481 -13.54 -21.85 0.10
N HIS A 482 -14.74 -21.66 0.66
CA HIS A 482 -15.34 -22.62 1.60
C HIS A 482 -15.64 -23.95 0.91
N LEU A 483 -16.21 -23.89 -0.30
CA LEU A 483 -16.48 -25.07 -1.13
C LEU A 483 -15.20 -25.87 -1.46
N ALA A 484 -14.14 -25.18 -1.90
CA ALA A 484 -12.86 -25.81 -2.23
C ALA A 484 -12.20 -26.47 -1.01
N LEU A 485 -12.24 -25.83 0.16
CA LEU A 485 -11.69 -26.38 1.40
C LEU A 485 -12.46 -27.60 1.88
N GLU A 486 -13.78 -27.59 1.75
CA GLU A 486 -14.60 -28.75 2.10
C GLU A 486 -14.26 -29.95 1.20
N LEU A 487 -14.07 -29.73 -0.10
CA LEU A 487 -13.57 -30.78 -1.01
C LEU A 487 -12.20 -31.29 -0.55
N VAL A 488 -11.27 -30.39 -0.24
CA VAL A 488 -9.91 -30.75 0.23
C VAL A 488 -9.98 -31.61 1.49
N ASN A 489 -10.82 -31.24 2.46
CA ASN A 489 -10.99 -31.99 3.70
C ASN A 489 -11.55 -33.39 3.44
N GLN A 490 -12.61 -33.50 2.64
CA GLN A 490 -13.17 -34.79 2.27
C GLN A 490 -12.18 -35.64 1.47
N ALA A 491 -11.41 -35.03 0.57
CA ALA A 491 -10.36 -35.73 -0.18
C ALA A 491 -9.30 -36.31 0.76
N ARG A 492 -8.80 -35.52 1.73
CA ARG A 492 -7.84 -35.98 2.75
C ARG A 492 -8.38 -37.13 3.58
N GLN A 493 -9.63 -37.04 4.04
CA GLN A 493 -10.29 -38.13 4.78
C GLN A 493 -10.42 -39.42 3.94
N ASN A 494 -10.55 -39.28 2.62
CA ASN A 494 -10.58 -40.40 1.67
C ASN A 494 -9.20 -40.79 1.11
N GLY A 495 -8.13 -40.41 1.81
CA GLY A 495 -6.77 -40.86 1.52
C GLY A 495 -6.10 -40.18 0.32
N TRP A 496 -6.59 -39.01 -0.12
CA TRP A 496 -5.87 -38.17 -1.08
C TRP A 496 -4.72 -37.42 -0.40
N HIS A 497 -3.63 -37.24 -1.13
CA HIS A 497 -2.63 -36.24 -0.78
C HIS A 497 -3.11 -34.90 -1.35
N ALA A 498 -3.49 -33.95 -0.49
CA ALA A 498 -4.00 -32.65 -0.93
C ALA A 498 -3.00 -31.54 -0.61
N VAL A 499 -2.49 -30.92 -1.67
CA VAL A 499 -1.52 -29.82 -1.65
C VAL A 499 -2.23 -28.54 -2.05
N LEU A 500 -2.09 -27.51 -1.23
CA LEU A 500 -2.75 -26.22 -1.43
C LEU A 500 -1.71 -25.18 -1.80
N SER A 501 -2.07 -24.33 -2.74
CA SER A 501 -1.28 -23.21 -3.21
C SER A 501 -2.20 -22.04 -3.53
N ALA A 502 -1.67 -20.83 -3.46
CA ALA A 502 -2.40 -19.62 -3.82
C ALA A 502 -1.50 -18.70 -4.65
N CYS A 503 -2.10 -18.08 -5.65
CA CYS A 503 -1.50 -16.92 -6.30
C CYS A 503 -1.76 -15.68 -5.44
N GLN A 504 -0.84 -14.74 -5.45
CA GLN A 504 -0.99 -13.47 -4.75
C GLN A 504 -0.78 -12.34 -5.75
N SER A 505 -1.52 -11.25 -5.58
CA SER A 505 -1.34 -10.01 -6.35
C SER A 505 0.11 -9.52 -6.30
N THR A 506 0.80 -9.75 -5.17
CA THR A 506 2.20 -9.40 -4.91
C THR A 506 3.22 -10.34 -5.56
N THR A 507 2.81 -11.47 -6.12
CA THR A 507 3.74 -12.47 -6.69
C THR A 507 3.51 -12.75 -8.17
N GLN A 508 2.71 -11.91 -8.84
CA GLN A 508 2.40 -12.02 -10.27
C GLN A 508 3.62 -12.04 -11.21
N THR A 509 4.72 -11.41 -10.80
CA THR A 509 5.97 -11.39 -11.60
C THR A 509 7.03 -12.36 -11.06
N THR A 510 6.71 -13.15 -10.02
CA THR A 510 7.63 -14.14 -9.45
C THR A 510 7.37 -15.47 -10.13
N PRO A 511 8.29 -15.95 -11.01
CA PRO A 511 8.05 -17.18 -11.76
C PRO A 511 7.79 -18.36 -10.84
N TYR A 512 6.83 -19.19 -11.21
CA TYR A 512 6.52 -20.44 -10.54
C TYR A 512 6.05 -20.32 -9.09
N PHE A 513 5.68 -19.13 -8.58
CA PHE A 513 5.33 -18.94 -7.17
C PHE A 513 4.24 -19.90 -6.64
N PRO A 514 3.08 -20.11 -7.30
CA PRO A 514 2.10 -21.10 -6.82
C PRO A 514 2.64 -22.53 -6.88
N TRP A 515 3.41 -22.88 -7.91
CA TRP A 515 4.01 -24.21 -8.03
C TRP A 515 5.13 -24.46 -7.03
N ARG A 516 5.88 -23.41 -6.66
CA ARG A 516 6.88 -23.47 -5.59
C ARG A 516 6.26 -23.99 -4.31
N GLN A 517 5.09 -23.47 -3.92
CA GLN A 517 4.36 -23.96 -2.73
C GLN A 517 4.01 -25.45 -2.87
N VAL A 518 3.54 -25.87 -4.06
CA VAL A 518 3.21 -27.26 -4.33
C VAL A 518 4.43 -28.18 -4.17
N PHE A 519 5.52 -27.87 -4.87
CA PHE A 519 6.71 -28.71 -4.88
C PHE A 519 7.45 -28.69 -3.54
N ARG A 520 7.52 -27.55 -2.85
CA ARG A 520 8.07 -27.49 -1.49
C ARG A 520 7.31 -28.41 -0.53
N SER A 521 5.98 -28.42 -0.60
CA SER A 521 5.16 -29.35 0.20
C SER A 521 5.41 -30.82 -0.16
N LEU A 522 5.53 -31.15 -1.45
CA LEU A 522 5.82 -32.52 -1.90
C LEU A 522 7.20 -33.02 -1.47
N PHE A 523 8.19 -32.14 -1.40
CA PHE A 523 9.53 -32.45 -0.89
C PHE A 523 9.65 -32.33 0.64
N GLY A 524 8.62 -31.86 1.34
CA GLY A 524 8.64 -31.64 2.79
C GLY A 524 9.57 -30.51 3.22
N LEU A 525 9.67 -29.45 2.41
CA LEU A 525 10.49 -28.24 2.65
C LEU A 525 9.69 -27.12 3.35
N ASP A 526 8.70 -27.50 4.14
CA ASP A 526 7.80 -26.57 4.82
C ASP A 526 8.62 -25.62 5.73
N GLU A 527 8.42 -24.30 5.57
CA GLU A 527 9.19 -23.29 6.28
C GLU A 527 8.79 -23.26 7.76
N GLY A 528 9.72 -23.71 8.60
CA GLY A 528 9.53 -23.99 10.03
C GLY A 528 10.45 -25.08 10.56
N THR A 529 11.02 -25.90 9.67
CA THR A 529 12.22 -26.70 9.98
C THR A 529 13.42 -25.77 10.14
N GLU A 530 14.20 -25.90 11.22
CA GLU A 530 15.46 -25.17 11.47
C GLU A 530 16.59 -25.50 10.45
N VAL A 531 16.24 -26.08 9.31
CA VAL A 531 17.16 -26.53 8.28
C VAL A 531 17.49 -25.35 7.37
N ASP A 532 18.78 -25.03 7.30
CA ASP A 532 19.32 -24.00 6.43
C ASP A 532 19.15 -24.34 4.93
N VAL A 533 19.49 -23.38 4.07
CA VAL A 533 19.35 -23.55 2.60
C VAL A 533 20.13 -24.76 2.10
N ALA A 534 21.31 -25.05 2.68
CA ALA A 534 22.12 -26.18 2.29
C ALA A 534 21.44 -27.52 2.61
N GLY A 535 20.86 -27.65 3.81
CA GLY A 535 20.10 -28.85 4.18
C GLY A 535 18.83 -29.04 3.35
N GLN A 536 18.16 -27.95 2.96
CA GLN A 536 17.03 -28.02 2.03
C GLN A 536 17.45 -28.58 0.67
N MET A 537 18.60 -28.15 0.14
CA MET A 537 19.15 -28.66 -1.12
C MET A 537 19.52 -30.14 -1.04
N GLU A 538 20.14 -30.58 0.07
CA GLU A 538 20.48 -32.00 0.29
C GLU A 538 19.23 -32.88 0.38
N GLN A 539 18.18 -32.40 1.05
CA GLN A 539 16.89 -33.08 1.14
C GLN A 539 16.26 -33.28 -0.25
N VAL A 540 16.24 -32.23 -1.09
CA VAL A 540 15.73 -32.32 -2.47
C VAL A 540 16.56 -33.30 -3.30
N SER A 541 17.90 -33.18 -3.22
CA SER A 541 18.81 -34.07 -3.96
C SER A 541 18.57 -35.53 -3.58
N THR A 542 18.50 -35.84 -2.29
CA THR A 542 18.27 -37.21 -1.79
C THR A 542 16.89 -37.73 -2.22
N ALA A 543 15.86 -36.88 -2.16
CA ALA A 543 14.52 -37.24 -2.61
C ALA A 543 14.51 -37.56 -4.11
N VAL A 544 15.10 -36.70 -4.94
CA VAL A 544 15.18 -36.90 -6.40
C VAL A 544 15.95 -38.18 -6.73
N GLU A 545 17.09 -38.43 -6.09
CA GLU A 545 17.88 -39.65 -6.27
C GLU A 545 17.07 -40.91 -5.96
N THR A 546 16.33 -40.88 -4.85
CA THR A 546 15.50 -41.99 -4.38
C THR A 546 14.34 -42.27 -5.33
N ILE A 547 13.76 -41.24 -5.95
CA ILE A 547 12.65 -41.37 -6.89
C ILE A 547 13.15 -41.93 -8.22
N ASN A 548 14.15 -41.27 -8.81
CA ASN A 548 14.76 -41.67 -10.06
C ASN A 548 16.17 -41.09 -10.19
N PRO A 549 17.24 -41.90 -10.12
CA PRO A 549 18.62 -41.44 -10.27
C PRO A 549 18.90 -40.69 -11.58
N ASP A 550 18.20 -41.02 -12.67
CA ASP A 550 18.38 -40.35 -13.97
C ASP A 550 17.92 -38.88 -13.93
N TRP A 551 17.07 -38.50 -12.97
CA TRP A 551 16.62 -37.12 -12.79
C TRP A 551 17.69 -36.24 -12.16
N MET A 552 18.75 -36.82 -11.59
CA MET A 552 19.86 -36.07 -11.01
C MET A 552 20.53 -35.13 -12.03
N LEU A 553 20.58 -35.54 -13.30
CA LEU A 553 21.08 -34.71 -14.39
C LEU A 553 20.24 -33.44 -14.61
N ARG A 554 18.96 -33.46 -14.24
CA ARG A 554 18.01 -32.34 -14.37
C ARG A 554 17.73 -31.63 -13.04
N LEU A 555 18.36 -32.06 -11.92
CA LEU A 555 18.17 -31.48 -10.58
C LEU A 555 18.32 -29.94 -10.54
N PRO A 556 19.31 -29.32 -11.23
CA PRO A 556 19.47 -27.86 -11.19
C PRO A 556 18.25 -27.08 -11.70
N LEU A 557 17.45 -27.67 -12.59
CA LEU A 557 16.22 -27.05 -13.10
C LEU A 557 15.19 -26.80 -11.98
N LEU A 558 15.20 -27.61 -10.92
CA LEU A 558 14.31 -27.43 -9.78
C LEU A 558 14.67 -26.21 -8.93
N GLY A 559 15.87 -25.62 -9.10
CA GLY A 559 16.29 -24.44 -8.36
C GLY A 559 15.34 -23.26 -8.57
N ASP A 560 15.00 -22.98 -9.84
CA ASP A 560 14.08 -21.91 -10.24
C ASP A 560 12.66 -22.14 -9.68
N LEU A 561 12.21 -23.39 -9.71
CA LEU A 561 10.90 -23.82 -9.23
C LEU A 561 10.79 -23.76 -7.69
N LEU A 562 11.83 -24.20 -6.97
CA LEU A 562 11.85 -24.28 -5.50
C LEU A 562 12.29 -22.98 -4.82
N GLY A 563 12.90 -22.06 -5.57
CA GLY A 563 13.56 -20.87 -5.03
C GLY A 563 14.84 -21.23 -4.26
N LEU A 564 15.59 -22.23 -4.72
CA LEU A 564 16.82 -22.71 -4.09
C LEU A 564 18.01 -22.48 -5.02
N PRO A 565 19.18 -22.07 -4.48
CA PRO A 565 20.38 -21.84 -5.28
C PRO A 565 21.10 -23.17 -5.62
N ILE A 566 20.42 -24.04 -6.39
CA ILE A 566 20.98 -25.33 -6.81
C ILE A 566 22.05 -25.10 -7.90
N PRO A 567 23.31 -25.51 -7.69
CA PRO A 567 24.37 -25.29 -8.67
C PRO A 567 24.11 -25.99 -10.00
N GLU A 568 24.44 -25.31 -11.10
CA GLU A 568 24.35 -25.87 -12.45
C GLU A 568 25.34 -27.04 -12.66
N ASN A 569 24.95 -27.98 -13.53
CA ASN A 569 25.83 -29.06 -14.00
C ASN A 569 26.10 -28.90 -15.51
N GLN A 570 26.97 -29.75 -16.09
CA GLN A 570 27.34 -29.65 -17.51
C GLN A 570 26.14 -29.78 -18.47
N ALA A 571 25.10 -30.52 -18.10
CA ALA A 571 23.93 -30.72 -18.94
C ALA A 571 23.00 -29.49 -18.91
N THR A 572 22.65 -29.00 -17.72
CA THR A 572 21.71 -27.87 -17.56
C THR A 572 22.35 -26.53 -17.93
N ALA A 573 23.66 -26.37 -17.75
CA ALA A 573 24.40 -25.18 -18.18
C ALA A 573 24.44 -25.01 -19.71
N ALA A 574 24.23 -26.09 -20.47
CA ALA A 574 24.23 -26.07 -21.94
C ALA A 574 22.85 -25.75 -22.55
N PHE A 575 21.79 -25.68 -21.73
CA PHE A 575 20.45 -25.42 -22.24
C PHE A 575 20.25 -23.95 -22.58
N ASP A 576 19.64 -23.69 -23.73
CA ASP A 576 19.03 -22.39 -23.99
C ASP A 576 17.79 -22.19 -23.10
N PRO A 577 17.31 -20.94 -22.91
CA PRO A 577 16.19 -20.66 -22.01
C PRO A 577 14.91 -21.45 -22.30
N ARG A 578 14.62 -21.74 -23.58
CA ARG A 578 13.41 -22.48 -23.98
C ARG A 578 13.56 -23.95 -23.65
N LEU A 579 14.67 -24.58 -24.03
CA LEU A 579 14.93 -25.98 -23.71
C LEU A 579 14.99 -26.20 -22.20
N ARG A 580 15.54 -25.25 -21.44
CA ARG A 580 15.56 -25.27 -19.98
C ARG A 580 14.14 -25.32 -19.40
N GLN A 581 13.24 -24.46 -19.89
CA GLN A 581 11.84 -24.46 -19.46
C GLN A 581 11.11 -25.75 -19.84
N GLU A 582 11.27 -26.23 -21.08
CA GLU A 582 10.65 -27.49 -21.54
C GLU A 582 11.13 -28.68 -20.69
N ALA A 583 12.42 -28.75 -20.37
CA ALA A 583 13.00 -29.79 -19.52
C ALA A 583 12.55 -29.69 -18.06
N LEU A 584 12.40 -28.46 -17.52
CA LEU A 584 11.84 -28.22 -16.20
C LEU A 584 10.39 -28.70 -16.14
N PHE A 585 9.56 -28.36 -17.13
CA PHE A 585 8.15 -28.76 -17.17
C PHE A 585 8.03 -30.28 -17.22
N ALA A 586 8.82 -30.94 -18.07
CA ALA A 586 8.84 -32.39 -18.15
C ALA A 586 9.24 -33.02 -16.80
N LEU A 587 10.29 -32.53 -16.15
CA LEU A 587 10.73 -33.03 -14.84
C LEU A 587 9.66 -32.80 -13.75
N ALA A 588 9.07 -31.61 -13.72
CA ALA A 588 8.02 -31.26 -12.77
C ALA A 588 6.79 -32.17 -12.92
N VAL A 589 6.35 -32.41 -14.16
CA VAL A 589 5.25 -33.33 -14.46
C VAL A 589 5.60 -34.77 -14.09
N ASP A 590 6.82 -35.23 -14.39
CA ASP A 590 7.32 -36.56 -14.01
C ASP A 590 7.24 -36.77 -12.48
N ILE A 591 7.66 -35.77 -11.69
CA ILE A 591 7.58 -35.78 -10.22
C ILE A 591 6.12 -35.85 -9.76
N LEU A 592 5.23 -35.02 -10.31
CA LEU A 592 3.81 -35.02 -9.94
C LEU A 592 3.13 -36.36 -10.23
N HIS A 593 3.43 -36.97 -11.38
CA HIS A 593 2.95 -38.31 -11.72
C HIS A 593 3.48 -39.36 -10.74
N TYR A 594 4.77 -39.31 -10.37
CA TYR A 594 5.34 -40.22 -9.38
C TYR A 594 4.58 -40.15 -8.05
N HIS A 595 4.36 -38.95 -7.50
CA HIS A 595 3.59 -38.79 -6.26
C HIS A 595 2.16 -39.30 -6.41
N ALA A 596 1.49 -38.97 -7.53
CA ALA A 596 0.12 -39.37 -7.80
C ALA A 596 -0.06 -40.91 -7.88
N THR A 597 0.91 -41.64 -8.46
CA THR A 597 0.83 -43.11 -8.56
C THR A 597 0.88 -43.82 -7.20
N ARG A 598 1.54 -43.23 -6.21
CA ARG A 598 1.63 -43.75 -4.84
C ARG A 598 0.39 -43.40 -4.04
N GLN A 599 -0.08 -42.16 -4.18
CA GLN A 599 -1.26 -41.66 -3.51
C GLN A 599 -1.97 -40.65 -4.43
N PRO A 600 -3.28 -40.79 -4.69
CA PRO A 600 -4.02 -39.84 -5.51
C PRO A 600 -3.80 -38.40 -5.05
N LEU A 601 -3.49 -37.51 -6.00
CA LEU A 601 -2.99 -36.18 -5.72
C LEU A 601 -4.06 -35.12 -6.07
N LEU A 602 -4.46 -34.34 -5.07
CA LEU A 602 -5.30 -33.15 -5.26
C LEU A 602 -4.40 -31.92 -5.16
N ILE A 603 -4.35 -31.13 -6.22
CA ILE A 603 -3.62 -29.86 -6.25
C ILE A 603 -4.67 -28.76 -6.32
N PHE A 604 -4.72 -27.91 -5.30
CA PHE A 604 -5.58 -26.74 -5.28
C PHE A 604 -4.75 -25.48 -5.50
N VAL A 605 -5.12 -24.68 -6.49
CA VAL A 605 -4.51 -23.38 -6.78
C VAL A 605 -5.58 -22.29 -6.69
N ASP A 606 -5.45 -21.45 -5.67
CA ASP A 606 -6.33 -20.31 -5.43
C ASP A 606 -5.91 -19.08 -6.27
N ASP A 607 -6.90 -18.23 -6.57
CA ASP A 607 -6.78 -16.90 -7.16
C ASP A 607 -5.94 -16.85 -8.44
N VAL A 608 -6.15 -17.82 -9.36
CA VAL A 608 -5.33 -17.99 -10.57
C VAL A 608 -5.37 -16.80 -11.54
N GLN A 609 -6.24 -15.81 -11.31
CA GLN A 609 -6.16 -14.51 -11.99
C GLN A 609 -4.84 -13.77 -11.76
N TRP A 610 -4.11 -14.10 -10.69
CA TRP A 610 -2.79 -13.55 -10.37
C TRP A 610 -1.64 -14.49 -10.75
N MET A 611 -1.90 -15.56 -11.50
CA MET A 611 -0.88 -16.53 -11.87
C MET A 611 0.08 -15.97 -12.92
N ASP A 612 1.39 -16.07 -12.66
CA ASP A 612 2.43 -15.66 -13.60
C ASP A 612 2.46 -16.53 -14.87
N GLU A 613 3.03 -16.00 -15.96
CA GLU A 613 3.04 -16.67 -17.26
C GLU A 613 3.77 -18.03 -17.23
N ALA A 614 4.85 -18.15 -16.47
CA ALA A 614 5.61 -19.39 -16.37
C ALA A 614 4.82 -20.46 -15.62
N SER A 615 4.12 -20.09 -14.54
CA SER A 615 3.17 -20.95 -13.82
C SER A 615 1.98 -21.36 -14.68
N GLN A 616 1.47 -20.48 -15.54
CA GLN A 616 0.41 -20.83 -16.49
C GLN A 616 0.90 -21.91 -17.47
N GLY A 617 2.13 -21.76 -17.98
CA GLY A 617 2.78 -22.75 -18.84
C GLY A 617 2.89 -24.13 -18.19
N LEU A 618 3.37 -24.20 -16.94
CA LEU A 618 3.48 -25.45 -16.18
C LEU A 618 2.11 -26.07 -15.90
N THR A 619 1.11 -25.25 -15.54
CA THR A 619 -0.28 -25.68 -15.34
C THR A 619 -0.86 -26.34 -16.58
N LEU A 620 -0.65 -25.73 -17.75
CA LEU A 620 -1.11 -26.27 -19.03
C LEU A 620 -0.36 -27.55 -19.41
N ASN A 621 0.94 -27.62 -19.14
CA ASN A 621 1.74 -28.82 -19.41
C ASN A 621 1.23 -30.02 -18.61
N LEU A 622 1.00 -29.83 -17.30
CA LEU A 622 0.38 -30.85 -16.45
C LEU A 622 -1.03 -31.22 -16.94
N ALA A 623 -1.87 -30.23 -17.26
CA ALA A 623 -3.25 -30.46 -17.69
C ALA A 623 -3.33 -31.37 -18.95
N ARG A 624 -2.37 -31.24 -19.87
CA ARG A 624 -2.25 -32.05 -21.09
C ARG A 624 -1.86 -33.51 -20.81
N THR A 625 -1.26 -33.81 -19.67
CA THR A 625 -0.79 -35.16 -19.31
C THR A 625 -1.64 -35.84 -18.24
N LEU A 626 -2.79 -35.26 -17.87
CA LEU A 626 -3.68 -35.81 -16.83
C LEU A 626 -4.38 -37.12 -17.23
N GLU A 627 -4.43 -37.45 -18.52
CA GLU A 627 -5.02 -38.69 -18.97
C GLU A 627 -4.27 -39.89 -18.37
N ASN A 628 -5.00 -40.86 -17.82
CA ASN A 628 -4.46 -42.03 -17.11
C ASN A 628 -3.76 -41.74 -15.76
N GLN A 629 -3.86 -40.52 -15.23
CA GLN A 629 -3.24 -40.13 -13.96
C GLN A 629 -4.28 -39.94 -12.84
N PRO A 630 -3.99 -40.34 -11.58
CA PRO A 630 -4.87 -40.09 -10.45
C PRO A 630 -4.66 -38.70 -9.84
N ILE A 631 -4.75 -37.67 -10.69
CA ILE A 631 -4.55 -36.26 -10.33
C ILE A 631 -5.84 -35.48 -10.51
N TYR A 632 -6.18 -34.68 -9.50
CA TYR A 632 -7.26 -33.70 -9.52
C TYR A 632 -6.67 -32.31 -9.33
N LEU A 633 -6.64 -31.52 -10.40
CA LEU A 633 -6.17 -30.13 -10.38
C LEU A 633 -7.38 -29.19 -10.26
N LEU A 634 -7.55 -28.57 -9.10
CA LEU A 634 -8.56 -27.54 -8.87
C LEU A 634 -7.92 -26.16 -9.04
N VAL A 635 -8.35 -25.43 -10.07
CA VAL A 635 -7.96 -24.02 -10.27
C VAL A 635 -9.15 -23.13 -9.98
N MET A 636 -9.00 -22.19 -9.05
CA MET A 636 -10.07 -21.26 -8.70
C MET A 636 -9.76 -19.87 -9.26
N HIS A 637 -10.72 -19.31 -9.98
CA HIS A 637 -10.59 -17.96 -10.52
C HIS A 637 -11.78 -17.07 -10.16
N ARG A 638 -11.53 -15.77 -10.15
CA ARG A 638 -12.58 -14.75 -10.14
C ARG A 638 -12.76 -14.23 -11.57
N PRO A 639 -13.96 -14.31 -12.16
CA PRO A 639 -14.22 -13.69 -13.45
C PRO A 639 -13.89 -12.18 -13.36
N PRO A 640 -13.12 -11.62 -14.30
CA PRO A 640 -12.77 -10.20 -14.25
C PRO A 640 -14.01 -9.33 -14.48
N LEU A 641 -14.04 -8.14 -13.87
CA LEU A 641 -15.04 -7.10 -14.17
C LEU A 641 -14.87 -6.54 -15.59
N GLU A 642 -13.65 -6.64 -16.15
CA GLU A 642 -13.32 -6.25 -17.52
C GLU A 642 -13.07 -7.48 -18.42
N VAL A 643 -13.74 -7.50 -19.58
CA VAL A 643 -14.01 -8.70 -20.40
C VAL A 643 -12.80 -9.29 -21.15
N ASN A 644 -11.58 -8.73 -21.06
CA ASN A 644 -10.58 -8.90 -22.13
C ASN A 644 -9.33 -9.76 -21.85
N ARG A 645 -9.23 -10.53 -20.76
CA ARG A 645 -8.12 -11.49 -20.61
C ARG A 645 -8.58 -12.85 -20.08
N PRO A 646 -8.84 -13.84 -20.96
CA PRO A 646 -9.14 -15.19 -20.49
C PRO A 646 -7.91 -15.77 -19.81
N ILE A 647 -8.07 -16.28 -18.59
CA ILE A 647 -7.01 -16.95 -17.82
C ILE A 647 -6.98 -18.41 -18.23
N LEU A 648 -5.78 -18.93 -18.53
CA LEU A 648 -5.56 -20.33 -18.95
C LEU A 648 -6.51 -20.77 -20.12
N PRO A 649 -6.67 -20.00 -21.20
CA PRO A 649 -7.67 -20.29 -22.25
C PRO A 649 -7.49 -21.67 -22.88
N ASP A 650 -6.25 -22.16 -22.93
CA ASP A 650 -5.86 -23.45 -23.51
C ASP A 650 -6.28 -24.67 -22.69
N LEU A 651 -6.89 -24.51 -21.51
CA LEU A 651 -7.51 -25.62 -20.79
C LEU A 651 -8.86 -26.01 -21.40
N THR A 652 -9.62 -25.05 -21.91
CA THR A 652 -10.99 -25.27 -22.43
C THR A 652 -11.08 -26.37 -23.50
N PRO A 653 -10.12 -26.47 -24.45
CA PRO A 653 -10.13 -27.54 -25.46
C PRO A 653 -9.79 -28.95 -24.94
N LEU A 654 -9.31 -29.09 -23.70
CA LEU A 654 -8.89 -30.39 -23.17
C LEU A 654 -10.09 -31.23 -22.73
N SER A 655 -10.08 -32.53 -23.06
CA SER A 655 -11.15 -33.47 -22.65
C SER A 655 -11.20 -33.72 -21.13
N THR A 656 -10.10 -33.43 -20.44
CA THR A 656 -9.96 -33.54 -18.98
C THR A 656 -10.47 -32.30 -18.23
N HIS A 657 -10.83 -31.22 -18.95
CA HIS A 657 -11.27 -29.95 -18.37
C HIS A 657 -12.78 -29.92 -18.06
N HIS A 658 -13.12 -29.40 -16.88
CA HIS A 658 -14.49 -29.16 -16.44
C HIS A 658 -14.61 -27.75 -15.85
N GLN A 659 -15.60 -27.01 -16.31
CA GLN A 659 -15.99 -25.71 -15.72
C GLN A 659 -17.07 -25.95 -14.66
N LEU A 660 -16.92 -25.31 -13.50
CA LEU A 660 -17.95 -25.23 -12.47
C LEU A 660 -18.12 -23.78 -12.05
N ASP A 661 -19.27 -23.21 -12.42
CA ASP A 661 -19.65 -21.85 -12.04
C ASP A 661 -20.46 -21.90 -10.73
N VAL A 662 -20.06 -21.06 -9.78
CA VAL A 662 -20.69 -20.95 -8.46
C VAL A 662 -21.61 -19.74 -8.46
N ASP A 663 -22.91 -20.03 -8.50
CA ASP A 663 -23.98 -19.04 -8.53
C ASP A 663 -24.38 -18.57 -7.11
N GLU A 664 -25.34 -17.66 -7.04
CA GLU A 664 -25.98 -17.20 -5.80
C GLU A 664 -26.70 -18.32 -5.05
N LEU A 665 -26.77 -18.21 -3.72
CA LEU A 665 -27.51 -19.15 -2.89
C LEU A 665 -29.02 -19.03 -3.13
N SER A 666 -29.72 -20.17 -3.01
CA SER A 666 -31.17 -20.19 -2.97
C SER A 666 -31.72 -19.45 -1.74
N SER A 667 -32.98 -19.02 -1.81
CA SER A 667 -33.71 -18.42 -0.67
C SER A 667 -33.64 -19.27 0.59
N GLU A 668 -33.81 -20.58 0.44
CA GLU A 668 -33.74 -21.56 1.53
C GLU A 668 -32.33 -21.59 2.14
N ALA A 669 -31.29 -21.60 1.32
CA ALA A 669 -29.91 -21.59 1.76
C ALA A 669 -29.51 -20.28 2.46
N VAL A 670 -29.96 -19.13 1.98
CA VAL A 670 -29.78 -17.82 2.65
C VAL A 670 -30.42 -17.85 4.05
N THR A 671 -31.65 -18.38 4.15
CA THR A 671 -32.37 -18.52 5.41
C THR A 671 -31.62 -19.42 6.39
N MET A 672 -31.14 -20.58 5.93
CA MET A 672 -30.35 -21.51 6.74
C MET A 672 -29.03 -20.88 7.22
N LEU A 673 -28.31 -20.18 6.34
CA LEU A 673 -27.06 -19.50 6.67
C LEU A 673 -27.27 -18.40 7.72
N ALA A 674 -28.30 -17.57 7.54
CA ALA A 674 -28.64 -16.51 8.47
C ALA A 674 -29.04 -17.08 9.85
N ALA A 675 -29.90 -18.11 9.88
CA ALA A 675 -30.31 -18.76 11.12
C ALA A 675 -29.12 -19.42 11.84
N PHE A 676 -28.22 -20.09 11.11
CA PHE A 676 -27.01 -20.66 11.67
C PHE A 676 -26.12 -19.60 12.31
N ARG A 677 -25.94 -18.44 11.65
CA ARG A 677 -25.12 -17.34 12.17
C ARG A 677 -25.69 -16.70 13.44
N LEU A 678 -27.02 -16.69 13.56
CA LEU A 678 -27.74 -16.12 14.70
C LEU A 678 -28.01 -17.11 15.84
N GLY A 679 -27.89 -18.41 15.59
CA GLY A 679 -28.12 -19.47 16.57
C GLY A 679 -29.59 -19.77 16.86
N ALA A 680 -30.54 -19.15 16.13
CA ALA A 680 -31.97 -19.42 16.25
C ALA A 680 -32.70 -19.14 14.92
N PRO A 681 -33.90 -19.70 14.70
CA PRO A 681 -34.73 -19.44 13.51
C PRO A 681 -35.07 -17.95 13.32
N LEU A 682 -35.40 -17.60 12.09
CA LEU A 682 -35.79 -16.25 11.67
C LEU A 682 -37.29 -16.20 11.38
N ALA A 683 -37.96 -15.14 11.82
CA ALA A 683 -39.34 -14.89 11.42
C ALA A 683 -39.42 -14.61 9.91
N PRO A 684 -40.56 -14.92 9.25
CA PRO A 684 -40.69 -14.82 7.79
C PRO A 684 -40.30 -13.46 7.21
N LEU A 685 -40.72 -12.37 7.85
CA LEU A 685 -40.40 -11.01 7.41
C LEU A 685 -38.90 -10.71 7.47
N VAL A 686 -38.17 -11.24 8.47
CA VAL A 686 -36.72 -11.06 8.56
C VAL A 686 -36.02 -11.79 7.42
N ASN A 687 -36.48 -13.00 7.08
CA ASN A 687 -35.94 -13.75 5.94
C ASN A 687 -36.13 -12.99 4.62
N GLU A 688 -37.31 -12.41 4.41
CA GLU A 688 -37.62 -11.63 3.20
C GLU A 688 -36.72 -10.39 3.08
N VAL A 689 -36.48 -9.67 4.20
CA VAL A 689 -35.56 -8.53 4.23
C VAL A 689 -34.12 -8.96 3.93
N ILE A 690 -33.61 -9.99 4.60
CA ILE A 690 -32.24 -10.50 4.39
C ILE A 690 -32.07 -10.96 2.95
N GLN A 691 -33.05 -11.68 2.40
CA GLN A 691 -32.97 -12.19 1.03
C GLN A 691 -32.97 -11.06 -0.01
N SER A 692 -33.83 -10.07 0.17
CA SER A 692 -33.93 -8.93 -0.76
C SER A 692 -32.64 -8.11 -0.79
N LEU A 693 -31.98 -7.94 0.36
CA LEU A 693 -30.72 -7.21 0.44
C LEU A 693 -29.53 -8.08 -0.01
N ALA A 694 -29.39 -9.28 0.54
CA ALA A 694 -28.20 -10.10 0.32
C ALA A 694 -28.10 -10.69 -1.10
N GLN A 695 -29.22 -10.78 -1.83
CA GLN A 695 -29.30 -11.30 -3.20
C GLN A 695 -28.52 -12.63 -3.35
N GLY A 696 -28.66 -13.53 -2.38
CA GLY A 696 -28.02 -14.84 -2.40
C GLY A 696 -26.50 -14.86 -2.24
N ASN A 697 -25.82 -13.73 -2.01
CA ASN A 697 -24.38 -13.72 -1.74
C ASN A 697 -24.08 -14.13 -0.28
N PRO A 698 -23.42 -15.28 -0.02
CA PRO A 698 -23.18 -15.78 1.34
C PRO A 698 -22.41 -14.81 2.24
N PHE A 699 -21.33 -14.21 1.72
CA PHE A 699 -20.54 -13.24 2.47
C PHE A 699 -21.42 -12.04 2.87
N PHE A 700 -22.22 -11.55 1.92
CA PHE A 700 -23.12 -10.45 2.20
C PHE A 700 -24.20 -10.84 3.20
N THR A 701 -24.78 -12.04 3.12
CA THR A 701 -25.72 -12.56 4.12
C THR A 701 -25.10 -12.59 5.51
N GLU A 702 -23.90 -13.16 5.67
CA GLU A 702 -23.24 -13.25 6.98
C GLU A 702 -22.97 -11.87 7.58
N GLU A 703 -22.46 -10.94 6.78
CA GLU A 703 -22.15 -9.59 7.23
C GLU A 703 -23.41 -8.77 7.50
N LEU A 704 -24.45 -8.91 6.68
CA LEU A 704 -25.73 -8.26 6.88
C LEU A 704 -26.36 -8.71 8.20
N VAL A 705 -26.35 -10.00 8.48
CA VAL A 705 -26.86 -10.58 9.71
C VAL A 705 -26.06 -10.13 10.93
N ALA A 706 -24.73 -10.15 10.84
CA ALA A 706 -23.85 -9.65 11.90
C ALA A 706 -24.12 -8.17 12.18
N SER A 707 -24.23 -7.38 11.11
CA SER A 707 -24.59 -5.97 11.16
C SER A 707 -25.95 -5.79 11.85
N LEU A 708 -27.02 -6.39 11.34
CA LEU A 708 -28.37 -6.26 11.92
C LEU A 708 -28.40 -6.60 13.43
N ARG A 709 -27.66 -7.63 13.86
CA ARG A 709 -27.53 -8.01 15.27
C ARG A 709 -26.75 -6.98 16.10
N GLU A 710 -25.57 -6.56 15.64
CA GLU A 710 -24.73 -5.57 16.33
C GLU A 710 -25.42 -4.22 16.46
N GLY A 711 -26.21 -3.83 15.46
CA GLY A 711 -27.00 -2.60 15.45
C GLY A 711 -28.30 -2.69 16.25
N GLN A 712 -28.56 -3.80 16.96
CA GLN A 712 -29.80 -4.05 17.72
C GLN A 712 -31.08 -3.91 16.87
N GLN A 713 -30.98 -4.16 15.56
CA GLN A 713 -32.09 -4.13 14.60
C GLN A 713 -32.86 -5.46 14.58
N LEU A 714 -32.30 -6.50 15.20
CA LEU A 714 -32.93 -7.80 15.43
C LEU A 714 -33.11 -8.03 16.93
N VAL A 715 -34.26 -8.58 17.30
CA VAL A 715 -34.60 -8.97 18.68
C VAL A 715 -34.98 -10.44 18.73
N LEU A 716 -34.50 -11.15 19.76
CA LEU A 716 -34.84 -12.55 20.00
C LEU A 716 -36.13 -12.62 20.82
N VAL A 717 -37.18 -13.20 20.26
CA VAL A 717 -38.53 -13.25 20.86
C VAL A 717 -38.91 -14.70 21.14
N ALA A 718 -39.39 -14.95 22.36
CA ALA A 718 -39.95 -16.25 22.73
C ALA A 718 -41.38 -16.41 22.19
N ARG A 719 -41.62 -17.45 21.40
CA ARG A 719 -42.94 -17.83 20.88
C ARG A 719 -43.31 -19.23 21.36
N GLU A 720 -44.57 -19.63 21.12
CA GLU A 720 -45.08 -20.97 21.51
C GLU A 720 -44.27 -22.14 20.90
N ARG A 721 -43.59 -21.91 19.77
CA ARG A 721 -42.77 -22.92 19.05
C ARG A 721 -41.26 -22.79 19.29
N GLY A 722 -40.83 -21.95 20.24
CA GLY A 722 -39.42 -21.67 20.52
C GLY A 722 -39.04 -20.21 20.34
N GLU A 723 -37.76 -19.90 20.50
CA GLU A 723 -37.21 -18.56 20.25
C GLU A 723 -37.00 -18.33 18.75
N GLN A 724 -37.30 -17.14 18.26
CA GLN A 724 -37.00 -16.72 16.89
C GLN A 724 -36.56 -15.26 16.84
N TRP A 725 -35.76 -14.92 15.83
CA TRP A 725 -35.35 -13.54 15.56
C TRP A 725 -36.43 -12.80 14.78
N GLU A 726 -36.82 -11.64 15.30
CA GLU A 726 -37.77 -10.71 14.71
C GLU A 726 -37.09 -9.34 14.48
N LEU A 727 -37.66 -8.51 13.60
CA LEU A 727 -37.21 -7.13 13.44
C LEU A 727 -37.53 -6.35 14.73
N ALA A 728 -36.62 -5.48 15.15
CA ALA A 728 -36.90 -4.54 16.23
C ALA A 728 -38.04 -3.57 15.82
N ASP A 729 -38.84 -3.15 16.80
CA ASP A 729 -40.06 -2.34 16.56
C ASP A 729 -39.79 -1.10 15.69
N PHE A 730 -38.68 -0.39 15.92
CA PHE A 730 -38.33 0.80 15.14
C PHE A 730 -38.02 0.49 13.66
N VAL A 731 -37.44 -0.68 13.36
CA VAL A 731 -37.13 -1.15 12.00
C VAL A 731 -38.42 -1.56 11.30
N PHE A 732 -39.29 -2.26 12.03
CA PHE A 732 -40.61 -2.66 11.55
C PHE A 732 -41.47 -1.45 11.19
N GLU A 733 -41.54 -0.45 12.07
CA GLU A 733 -42.30 0.79 11.82
C GLU A 733 -41.72 1.59 10.65
N ALA A 734 -40.40 1.69 10.52
CA ALA A 734 -39.76 2.35 9.38
C ALA A 734 -40.11 1.69 8.03
N LEU A 735 -40.09 0.34 7.98
CA LEU A 735 -40.55 -0.41 6.80
C LEU A 735 -42.03 -0.18 6.50
N ARG A 736 -42.88 -0.09 7.54
CA ARG A 736 -44.31 0.17 7.40
C ARG A 736 -44.58 1.57 6.86
N GLU A 737 -43.93 2.59 7.39
CA GLU A 737 -44.06 4.00 6.98
C GLU A 737 -43.56 4.23 5.54
N ALA A 738 -42.51 3.51 5.14
CA ALA A 738 -41.98 3.52 3.78
C ALA A 738 -42.81 2.70 2.78
N ASN A 739 -43.99 2.19 3.18
CA ASN A 739 -44.87 1.33 2.38
C ASN A 739 -44.18 0.07 1.83
N CYS A 740 -43.17 -0.45 2.53
CA CYS A 740 -42.45 -1.66 2.15
C CYS A 740 -43.15 -2.94 2.63
N LEU A 741 -44.16 -2.84 3.49
CA LEU A 741 -44.87 -3.97 4.08
C LEU A 741 -46.32 -4.06 3.57
N ILE A 742 -46.75 -5.27 3.27
CA ILE A 742 -48.15 -5.62 3.00
C ILE A 742 -48.62 -6.65 4.02
N LYS A 743 -49.88 -6.55 4.44
CA LYS A 743 -50.50 -7.54 5.33
C LYS A 743 -51.18 -8.62 4.48
N ARG A 744 -50.69 -9.86 4.54
CA ARG A 744 -51.27 -11.05 3.88
C ARG A 744 -51.59 -12.10 4.95
N GLU A 745 -52.85 -12.57 5.01
CA GLU A 745 -53.28 -13.66 5.92
C GLU A 745 -52.86 -13.47 7.39
N ASP A 746 -53.05 -12.26 7.92
CA ASP A 746 -52.65 -11.83 9.28
C ASP A 746 -51.15 -11.76 9.59
N GLU A 747 -50.28 -12.00 8.61
CA GLU A 747 -48.83 -11.76 8.71
C GLU A 747 -48.39 -10.55 7.88
N TRP A 748 -47.36 -9.85 8.37
CA TRP A 748 -46.69 -8.80 7.61
C TRP A 748 -45.63 -9.43 6.71
N ARG A 749 -45.67 -9.07 5.43
CA ARG A 749 -44.79 -9.54 4.36
C ARG A 749 -44.19 -8.35 3.64
N LEU A 750 -43.02 -8.53 3.05
CA LEU A 750 -42.43 -7.53 2.17
C LEU A 750 -43.27 -7.40 0.89
N ALA A 751 -43.50 -6.18 0.44
CA ALA A 751 -44.18 -5.91 -0.82
C ALA A 751 -43.30 -6.32 -2.02
N GLU A 752 -43.91 -6.86 -3.07
CA GLU A 752 -43.22 -7.21 -4.32
C GLU A 752 -42.72 -5.93 -5.04
N GLU A 753 -41.50 -5.97 -5.60
CA GLU A 753 -40.87 -4.89 -6.40
C GLU A 753 -40.56 -3.55 -5.68
N ILE A 754 -40.32 -3.55 -4.36
CA ILE A 754 -39.92 -2.32 -3.64
C ILE A 754 -38.42 -2.33 -3.30
N SER A 755 -37.74 -1.22 -3.62
CA SER A 755 -36.37 -0.97 -3.19
C SER A 755 -36.32 -0.67 -1.69
N LEU A 756 -35.79 -1.60 -0.90
CA LEU A 756 -35.61 -1.46 0.56
C LEU A 756 -34.76 -0.25 0.97
N SER A 757 -34.01 0.34 0.03
CA SER A 757 -33.28 1.61 0.25
C SER A 757 -34.20 2.79 0.58
N ALA A 758 -35.47 2.75 0.18
CA ALA A 758 -36.46 3.79 0.48
C ALA A 758 -36.84 3.85 1.98
N ALA A 759 -36.66 2.75 2.72
CA ALA A 759 -37.06 2.67 4.13
C ALA A 759 -36.04 3.25 5.12
N ALA A 760 -34.90 3.77 4.63
CA ALA A 760 -33.85 4.40 5.45
C ALA A 760 -33.46 3.57 6.69
N LEU A 761 -33.49 2.24 6.58
CA LEU A 761 -33.33 1.33 7.71
C LEU A 761 -31.92 1.37 8.34
N GLY A 762 -30.97 2.10 7.72
CA GLY A 762 -29.54 2.00 8.04
C GLY A 762 -28.98 0.62 7.70
N VAL A 763 -29.67 -0.11 6.82
CA VAL A 763 -29.33 -1.46 6.39
C VAL A 763 -28.96 -1.41 4.90
N PRO A 764 -27.79 -1.93 4.53
CA PRO A 764 -27.24 -1.81 3.19
C PRO A 764 -27.90 -2.74 2.17
N ASP A 765 -28.08 -2.24 0.95
CA ASP A 765 -28.75 -2.92 -0.18
C ASP A 765 -27.79 -3.51 -1.23
N SER A 766 -26.48 -3.41 -1.01
CA SER A 766 -25.43 -3.96 -1.89
C SER A 766 -24.15 -4.23 -1.11
N ILE A 767 -23.14 -4.91 -1.68
CA ILE A 767 -21.80 -5.04 -1.05
C ILE A 767 -21.16 -3.65 -0.87
N HIS A 768 -21.33 -2.76 -1.85
CA HIS A 768 -20.96 -1.35 -1.72
C HIS A 768 -21.79 -0.68 -0.62
N GLY A 769 -23.08 -0.97 -0.57
CA GLY A 769 -23.98 -0.65 0.53
C GLY A 769 -23.44 -1.12 1.87
N LEU A 770 -22.95 -2.36 1.99
CA LEU A 770 -22.51 -2.98 3.25
C LEU A 770 -21.25 -2.33 3.78
N VAL A 771 -20.34 -2.04 2.85
CA VAL A 771 -19.21 -1.16 3.07
C VAL A 771 -19.75 0.20 3.53
N LEU A 772 -20.70 0.82 2.82
CA LEU A 772 -21.39 2.07 3.18
C LEU A 772 -22.16 2.03 4.51
N ALA A 773 -22.69 0.90 4.97
CA ALA A 773 -23.48 0.79 6.18
C ALA A 773 -22.62 0.50 7.41
N ARG A 774 -21.47 -0.17 7.21
CA ARG A 774 -20.37 -0.05 8.17
C ARG A 774 -19.94 1.42 8.25
N LEU A 775 -19.86 2.11 7.12
CA LEU A 775 -19.52 3.52 7.02
C LEU A 775 -20.64 4.46 7.51
N ASP A 776 -21.89 3.99 7.65
CA ASP A 776 -23.05 4.66 8.26
C ASP A 776 -23.29 4.21 9.71
N ARG A 777 -22.40 3.41 10.32
CA ARG A 777 -22.46 3.03 11.74
C ARG A 777 -21.29 3.54 12.56
N LEU A 778 -20.25 3.90 11.84
CA LEU A 778 -19.46 5.10 12.10
C LEU A 778 -20.29 6.23 12.72
N ASN A 779 -19.72 6.94 13.69
CA ASN A 779 -20.38 8.05 14.36
C ASN A 779 -20.69 9.19 13.35
N GLU A 780 -21.54 10.16 13.71
CA GLU A 780 -21.99 11.21 12.76
C GLU A 780 -20.83 11.97 12.08
N GLU A 781 -19.68 12.09 12.74
CA GLU A 781 -18.43 12.60 12.15
C GLU A 781 -17.91 11.69 11.04
N GLU A 782 -17.86 10.39 11.26
CA GLU A 782 -17.36 9.38 10.35
C GLU A 782 -18.32 9.08 9.16
N LYS A 783 -19.64 9.34 9.30
CA LYS A 783 -20.60 9.26 8.17
C LYS A 783 -20.61 10.49 7.28
N LEU A 784 -20.51 11.68 7.87
CA LEU A 784 -20.28 12.92 7.09
C LEU A 784 -18.98 12.78 6.28
N THR A 785 -18.03 12.05 6.88
CA THR A 785 -16.75 11.62 6.33
C THR A 785 -16.80 10.53 5.27
N LEU A 786 -17.98 10.09 4.86
CA LEU A 786 -18.12 9.28 3.66
C LEU A 786 -19.09 9.84 2.65
N LYS A 787 -20.13 10.53 3.11
CA LYS A 787 -21.03 11.27 2.23
C LYS A 787 -20.32 12.33 1.38
N VAL A 788 -19.31 13.00 1.93
CA VAL A 788 -18.51 13.97 1.15
C VAL A 788 -17.44 13.26 0.31
N ALA A 789 -17.15 11.97 0.51
CA ALA A 789 -16.16 11.22 -0.30
C ALA A 789 -16.78 10.42 -1.45
N SER A 790 -18.12 10.31 -1.51
CA SER A 790 -18.85 9.50 -2.50
C SER A 790 -19.65 10.31 -3.53
N VAL A 791 -19.72 11.64 -3.41
CA VAL A 791 -20.25 12.55 -4.47
C VAL A 791 -19.11 13.00 -5.41
N ILE A 792 -18.12 12.13 -5.53
CA ILE A 792 -16.72 12.32 -5.89
C ILE A 792 -16.31 11.02 -6.57
#